data_AF-A0A539EEN3-F1
#
_entry.id   AF-A0A539EEN3-F1
#
_cell.length_a   1.000
_cell.length_b   1.000
_cell.length_c   1.000
_cell.angle_alpha   90.00
_cell.angle_beta   90.00
_cell.angle_gamma   90.00
#
_symmetry.space_group_name_H-M   'P 1'
#
loop_
_entity.id
_entity.type
_entity.pdbx_description
1 polymer ?
#
loop_
_entity_poly.entity_id
_entity_poly.type
_entity_poly.pdbx_seq_one_letter_code
_entity_poly.pdbx_strand_id
1 'polypeptide(L)'
;MAYKHVLSLIIAQRRPSGYLGGDHQTLEQLTDSHLRLLAAEGVISNELKEAALVVQLKYRTDTYQDESGDFATKKAANAVRTRLAALMGIERLYDLDRIDLSVKTTLNGEVQHKVTEVLRRLKDPAYARAAGLYGDRLLGAADPGKVIYSLTLQEVTPDGVKPRIQADNFDQPFDINQGTKLDLGSTAKLRTLVTYLEIIEKLYLQYATLSPRALRKVDVDTGDELSRWVINYLIQNPGASLKSIVDASLDRSYSASPREAFYTGGGVQYFKNFKREDDGKVLTLREATRHSVNLVFIRLMRDIRRYYMFQVPGASANILKNIDDPRRGEFLKRFADREGQEFMTRFYNKYRNKSVQEIREIFFSGLRPIRGRLAAAFRYIYPTASYEEFVEFMASRLPEVEKLGSKKLHALYAMYGPDKFSLADQGYVARVHPLELWLVRYLITHPGSRFKEAIAESGEERIAVYNWLIKTSRKNAQDIRIRNLLEVEAFLEIHRSWKRLGYPFDSLVPSLATAIGSSADRPAALVELMGIIVNNGVKFPTILIEEMHFAKGTPFETIVKKQPIEGERMFSTEVAMAMRGVLMDVVEKGTAARLAHAIIRDDGVQIPIGGKTGTGDHRYITFAGAGVVKSSRAVNRSATFVFFIGDRFFGTLTAFVPGSSAAQYRFTSALSVQTLKYLLPTLKPIINTAELPPELLVPMDVDDVVEEGAATSDTDSGLTTTAPTDGEFTEESVAPAVVKQSEKAEPTSGRDAERAKSAVPSDTMSKPPVAEEELTEEEKPQDEMPVE
;
A
#
# COMPACT_ATOMS: atom_id res chain seq x y z
N MET A 1 -37.00 50.33 13.93
CA MET A 1 -36.22 49.15 14.40
C MET A 1 -35.96 48.15 13.29
N ALA A 2 -36.83 47.16 12.99
CA ALA A 2 -36.54 46.09 12.02
C ALA A 2 -36.07 46.59 10.64
N TYR A 3 -36.59 47.73 10.18
CA TYR A 3 -36.16 48.38 8.93
C TYR A 3 -34.65 48.66 8.84
N LYS A 4 -34.01 49.15 9.92
CA LYS A 4 -32.54 49.39 9.92
C LYS A 4 -31.79 48.07 9.76
N HIS A 5 -32.18 47.02 10.49
CA HIS A 5 -31.55 45.70 10.37
C HIS A 5 -31.67 45.11 8.95
N VAL A 6 -32.85 45.20 8.32
CA VAL A 6 -33.05 44.73 6.95
C VAL A 6 -32.23 45.54 5.94
N LEU A 7 -32.21 46.87 6.07
CA LEU A 7 -31.42 47.75 5.21
C LEU A 7 -29.91 47.46 5.36
N SER A 8 -29.41 47.24 6.58
CA SER A 8 -28.02 46.82 6.81
C SER A 8 -27.69 45.49 6.13
N LEU A 9 -28.59 44.50 6.18
CA LEU A 9 -28.37 43.22 5.48
C LEU A 9 -28.30 43.40 3.95
N ILE A 10 -29.14 44.27 3.38
CA ILE A 10 -29.12 44.61 1.95
C ILE A 10 -27.80 45.31 1.58
N ILE A 11 -27.34 46.27 2.38
CA ILE A 11 -26.05 46.96 2.16
C ILE A 11 -24.87 45.99 2.30
N ALA A 12 -24.92 45.11 3.30
CA ALA A 12 -23.88 44.14 3.59
C ALA A 12 -23.65 43.12 2.46
N GLN A 13 -24.67 42.87 1.61
CA GLN A 13 -24.57 42.00 0.42
C GLN A 13 -23.33 42.27 -0.44
N ARG A 14 -22.86 43.52 -0.51
CA ARG A 14 -21.69 43.94 -1.31
C ARG A 14 -20.36 43.38 -0.80
N ARG A 15 -20.21 43.20 0.52
CA ARG A 15 -19.03 42.59 1.18
C ARG A 15 -19.46 41.90 2.49
N PRO A 16 -20.14 40.75 2.45
CA PRO A 16 -20.77 40.17 3.64
C PRO A 16 -19.77 39.86 4.75
N SER A 17 -18.64 39.21 4.43
CA SER A 17 -17.62 38.86 5.41
C SER A 17 -16.93 40.08 6.04
N GLY A 18 -16.79 41.18 5.30
CA GLY A 18 -16.21 42.42 5.82
C GLY A 18 -17.17 43.13 6.77
N TYR A 19 -18.39 43.39 6.30
CA TYR A 19 -19.38 44.19 7.04
C TYR A 19 -20.06 43.44 8.20
N LEU A 20 -20.21 42.12 8.13
CA LEU A 20 -20.84 41.31 9.18
C LEU A 20 -19.81 40.62 10.08
N GLY A 21 -18.58 40.40 9.58
CA GLY A 21 -17.53 39.66 10.29
C GLY A 21 -16.51 40.51 11.04
N GLY A 22 -16.47 41.83 10.85
CA GLY A 22 -15.53 42.68 11.60
C GLY A 22 -15.78 44.19 11.51
N ASP A 23 -16.09 44.73 10.33
CA ASP A 23 -16.25 46.18 10.12
C ASP A 23 -17.70 46.64 10.36
N HIS A 24 -18.17 46.36 11.58
CA HIS A 24 -19.53 46.64 12.04
C HIS A 24 -19.85 48.14 12.05
N GLN A 25 -18.86 48.97 12.36
CA GLN A 25 -19.00 50.43 12.44
C GLN A 25 -19.21 51.04 11.05
N THR A 26 -18.47 50.60 10.03
CA THR A 26 -18.67 51.07 8.65
C THR A 26 -20.02 50.62 8.09
N LEU A 27 -20.49 49.41 8.42
CA LEU A 27 -21.84 48.98 8.02
C LEU A 27 -22.93 49.87 8.63
N GLU A 28 -22.79 50.24 9.90
CA GLU A 28 -23.74 51.13 10.58
C GLU A 28 -23.74 52.53 9.97
N GLN A 29 -22.56 53.13 9.75
CA GLN A 29 -22.43 54.44 9.10
C GLN A 29 -23.02 54.46 7.68
N LEU A 30 -22.78 53.42 6.89
CA LEU A 30 -23.38 53.26 5.56
C LEU A 30 -24.90 53.13 5.63
N THR A 31 -25.41 52.36 6.61
CA THR A 31 -26.86 52.22 6.83
C THR A 31 -27.49 53.57 7.20
N ASP A 32 -26.87 54.34 8.09
CA ASP A 32 -27.38 55.65 8.51
C ASP A 32 -27.28 56.69 7.39
N SER A 33 -26.29 56.60 6.52
CA SER A 33 -26.23 57.40 5.28
C SER A 33 -27.42 57.06 4.36
N HIS A 34 -27.67 55.77 4.11
CA HIS A 34 -28.78 55.31 3.30
C HIS A 34 -30.16 55.65 3.90
N LEU A 35 -30.33 55.61 5.23
CA LEU A 35 -31.57 56.06 5.88
C LEU A 35 -31.86 57.54 5.60
N ARG A 36 -30.84 58.41 5.66
CA ARG A 36 -31.00 59.84 5.34
C ARG A 36 -31.37 60.06 3.87
N LEU A 37 -30.72 59.34 2.95
CA LEU A 37 -31.02 59.40 1.51
C LEU A 37 -32.44 58.90 1.18
N LEU A 38 -32.85 57.75 1.73
CA LEU A 38 -34.19 57.20 1.50
C LEU A 38 -35.31 58.11 2.03
N ALA A 39 -35.04 58.89 3.08
CA ALA A 39 -35.98 59.88 3.59
C ALA A 39 -36.00 61.17 2.74
N ALA A 40 -34.84 61.61 2.24
CA ALA A 40 -34.76 62.76 1.34
C ALA A 40 -35.51 62.52 0.01
N GLU A 41 -35.43 61.30 -0.52
CA GLU A 41 -36.17 60.84 -1.71
C GLU A 41 -37.62 60.40 -1.41
N GLY A 42 -38.13 60.58 -0.18
CA GLY A 42 -39.51 60.27 0.20
C GLY A 42 -39.88 58.78 0.26
N VAL A 43 -38.91 57.86 0.14
CA VAL A 43 -39.12 56.40 0.20
C VAL A 43 -39.47 55.93 1.62
N ILE A 44 -39.01 56.66 2.64
CA ILE A 44 -39.44 56.50 4.04
C ILE A 44 -39.83 57.85 4.64
N SER A 45 -40.71 57.83 5.64
CA SER A 45 -41.09 59.04 6.36
C SER A 45 -39.93 59.56 7.24
N ASN A 46 -39.93 60.87 7.55
CA ASN A 46 -38.91 61.46 8.41
C ASN A 46 -38.96 60.87 9.83
N GLU A 47 -40.15 60.53 10.34
CA GLU A 47 -40.36 59.90 11.64
C GLU A 47 -39.73 58.51 11.66
N LEU A 48 -39.89 57.72 10.59
CA LEU A 48 -39.25 56.41 10.46
C LEU A 48 -37.72 56.53 10.35
N LYS A 49 -37.21 57.56 9.67
CA LYS A 49 -35.77 57.86 9.60
C LYS A 49 -35.20 58.19 10.98
N GLU A 50 -35.78 59.13 11.72
CA GLU A 50 -35.30 59.48 13.08
C GLU A 50 -35.40 58.27 14.03
N ALA A 51 -36.53 57.55 14.01
CA ALA A 51 -36.73 56.32 14.80
C ALA A 51 -35.84 55.14 14.34
N ALA A 52 -35.19 55.22 13.19
CA ALA A 52 -34.20 54.27 12.72
C ALA A 52 -32.77 54.71 13.07
N LEU A 53 -32.42 55.99 12.96
CA LEU A 53 -31.06 56.49 13.25
C LEU A 53 -30.65 56.26 14.72
N VAL A 54 -31.58 56.33 15.67
CA VAL A 54 -31.32 56.04 17.10
C VAL A 54 -31.13 54.55 17.42
N VAL A 55 -31.34 53.66 16.45
CA VAL A 55 -31.15 52.21 16.60
C VAL A 55 -29.67 51.88 16.45
N GLN A 56 -29.05 51.29 17.47
CA GLN A 56 -27.73 50.67 17.33
C GLN A 56 -27.84 49.25 16.76
N LEU A 57 -27.01 48.92 15.77
CA LEU A 57 -26.92 47.57 15.22
C LEU A 57 -26.32 46.61 16.26
N LYS A 58 -27.12 45.60 16.66
CA LYS A 58 -26.67 44.54 17.56
C LYS A 58 -26.31 43.29 16.76
N TYR A 59 -25.03 42.93 16.81
CA TYR A 59 -24.49 41.72 16.20
C TYR A 59 -24.54 40.57 17.22
N ARG A 60 -24.68 39.32 16.75
CA ARG A 60 -24.51 38.15 17.63
C ARG A 60 -23.04 38.04 18.02
N THR A 61 -22.76 38.28 19.30
CA THR A 61 -21.44 38.08 19.92
C THR A 61 -21.18 36.64 20.31
N ASP A 62 -22.24 35.86 20.53
CA ASP A 62 -22.13 34.41 20.44
C ASP A 62 -21.62 34.11 19.04
N THR A 63 -20.45 33.46 18.95
CA THR A 63 -20.18 32.65 17.76
C THR A 63 -21.44 31.84 17.53
N TYR A 64 -22.04 31.95 16.34
CA TYR A 64 -23.02 30.98 15.92
C TYR A 64 -22.34 29.63 16.19
N GLN A 65 -22.89 28.84 17.13
CA GLN A 65 -22.59 27.41 17.15
C GLN A 65 -23.24 26.92 15.87
N ASP A 66 -22.49 27.09 14.79
CA ASP A 66 -22.87 26.62 13.49
C ASP A 66 -23.17 25.13 13.69
N GLU A 67 -24.25 24.68 13.06
CA GLU A 67 -24.58 23.26 13.02
C GLU A 67 -23.50 22.46 12.23
N SER A 68 -22.35 23.07 11.94
CA SER A 68 -21.01 22.46 11.85
C SER A 68 -20.56 21.64 13.07
N GLY A 69 -21.29 21.67 14.19
CA GLY A 69 -21.25 20.58 15.20
C GLY A 69 -21.63 19.19 14.64
N ASP A 70 -21.91 19.10 13.33
CA ASP A 70 -22.09 17.87 12.59
C ASP A 70 -21.41 17.91 11.21
N PHE A 71 -20.09 18.15 11.21
CA PHE A 71 -19.28 17.92 10.00
C PHE A 71 -19.44 16.48 9.51
N ALA A 72 -19.65 15.52 10.40
CA ALA A 72 -19.85 14.10 10.08
C ALA A 72 -21.10 13.83 9.21
N THR A 73 -22.28 14.40 9.50
CA THR A 73 -23.46 14.22 8.61
C THR A 73 -23.35 15.03 7.31
N LYS A 74 -22.76 16.24 7.37
CA LYS A 74 -22.56 17.08 6.18
C LYS A 74 -21.39 16.61 5.29
N LYS A 75 -20.50 15.72 5.76
CA LYS A 75 -19.27 15.30 5.05
C LYS A 75 -19.54 14.73 3.66
N ALA A 76 -20.53 13.85 3.53
CA ALA A 76 -20.88 13.22 2.26
C ALA A 76 -21.40 14.25 1.24
N ALA A 77 -22.25 15.19 1.67
CA ALA A 77 -22.71 16.30 0.84
C ALA A 77 -21.57 17.27 0.47
N ASN A 78 -20.65 17.55 1.39
CA ASN A 78 -19.46 18.38 1.14
C ASN A 78 -18.47 17.71 0.16
N ALA A 79 -18.33 16.38 0.20
CA ALA A 79 -17.53 15.62 -0.77
C ALA A 79 -18.15 15.70 -2.18
N VAL A 80 -19.48 15.59 -2.30
CA VAL A 80 -20.21 15.84 -3.55
C VAL A 80 -19.98 17.28 -4.03
N ARG A 81 -20.16 18.28 -3.17
CA ARG A 81 -19.97 19.71 -3.51
C ARG A 81 -18.55 20.01 -4.00
N THR A 82 -17.53 19.49 -3.32
CA THR A 82 -16.12 19.62 -3.74
C THR A 82 -15.88 18.94 -5.10
N ARG A 83 -16.44 17.75 -5.32
CA ARG A 83 -16.34 17.04 -6.61
C ARG A 83 -17.05 17.80 -7.73
N LEU A 84 -18.22 18.39 -7.45
CA LEU A 84 -19.02 19.17 -8.37
C LEU A 84 -18.31 20.47 -8.77
N ALA A 85 -17.79 21.21 -7.80
CA ALA A 85 -16.97 22.40 -8.03
C ALA A 85 -15.78 22.09 -8.97
N ALA A 86 -15.05 21.00 -8.69
CA ALA A 86 -13.94 20.56 -9.53
C ALA A 86 -14.36 20.12 -10.95
N LEU A 87 -15.52 19.48 -11.12
CA LEU A 87 -16.06 19.12 -12.44
C LEU A 87 -16.47 20.34 -13.26
N MET A 88 -16.91 21.41 -12.61
CA MET A 88 -17.36 22.66 -13.25
C MET A 88 -16.24 23.70 -13.40
N GLY A 89 -15.03 23.43 -12.93
CA GLY A 89 -13.93 24.40 -12.91
C GLY A 89 -14.13 25.57 -11.93
N ILE A 90 -14.96 25.38 -10.91
CA ILE A 90 -15.30 26.41 -9.92
C ILE A 90 -14.35 26.29 -8.72
N GLU A 91 -13.63 27.37 -8.41
CA GLU A 91 -12.62 27.37 -7.34
C GLU A 91 -13.23 27.47 -5.93
N ARG A 92 -14.40 28.09 -5.78
CA ARG A 92 -15.00 28.40 -4.47
C ARG A 92 -16.41 27.84 -4.36
N LEU A 93 -16.69 27.12 -3.26
CA LEU A 93 -18.03 26.60 -2.97
C LEU A 93 -19.10 27.70 -2.87
N TYR A 94 -18.72 28.94 -2.54
CA TYR A 94 -19.62 30.10 -2.57
C TYR A 94 -20.12 30.44 -3.98
N ASP A 95 -19.29 30.27 -5.01
CA ASP A 95 -19.70 30.52 -6.40
C ASP A 95 -20.60 29.39 -6.91
N LEU A 96 -20.31 28.14 -6.50
CA LEU A 96 -21.17 26.98 -6.76
C LEU A 96 -22.57 27.15 -6.16
N ASP A 97 -22.67 27.66 -4.93
CA ASP A 97 -23.94 27.91 -4.22
C ASP A 97 -24.80 29.02 -4.86
N ARG A 98 -24.28 29.71 -5.90
CA ARG A 98 -25.01 30.74 -6.66
C ARG A 98 -25.53 30.23 -8.01
N ILE A 99 -25.29 28.97 -8.35
CA ILE A 99 -25.77 28.35 -9.59
C ILE A 99 -27.10 27.66 -9.31
N ASP A 100 -28.11 27.94 -10.12
CA ASP A 100 -29.35 27.17 -10.13
C ASP A 100 -29.10 25.79 -10.75
N LEU A 101 -28.79 24.83 -9.88
CA LEU A 101 -28.36 23.49 -10.24
C LEU A 101 -28.87 22.49 -9.20
N SER A 102 -29.71 21.56 -9.65
CA SER A 102 -30.06 20.34 -8.91
C SER A 102 -29.15 19.19 -9.31
N VAL A 103 -28.62 18.43 -8.35
CA VAL A 103 -27.71 17.31 -8.63
C VAL A 103 -28.23 16.01 -8.05
N LYS A 104 -28.34 14.98 -8.90
CA LYS A 104 -28.64 13.62 -8.48
C LYS A 104 -27.34 12.86 -8.19
N THR A 105 -27.23 12.31 -7.00
CA THR A 105 -26.07 11.52 -6.57
C THR A 105 -26.45 10.07 -6.32
N THR A 106 -25.45 9.19 -6.26
CA THR A 106 -25.65 7.76 -6.02
C THR A 106 -25.79 7.37 -4.55
N LEU A 107 -25.50 8.30 -3.62
CA LEU A 107 -25.51 8.07 -2.18
C LEU A 107 -26.94 7.86 -1.66
N ASN A 108 -27.14 6.90 -0.77
CA ASN A 108 -28.41 6.73 -0.07
C ASN A 108 -28.43 7.62 1.19
N GLY A 109 -29.07 8.79 1.10
CA GLY A 109 -29.05 9.80 2.17
C GLY A 109 -29.60 9.31 3.52
N GLU A 110 -30.67 8.51 3.51
CA GLU A 110 -31.29 8.00 4.74
C GLU A 110 -30.37 7.02 5.48
N VAL A 111 -29.84 6.03 4.76
CA VAL A 111 -28.95 5.01 5.34
C VAL A 111 -27.58 5.60 5.67
N GLN A 112 -27.07 6.55 4.87
CA GLN A 112 -25.89 7.36 5.18
C GLN A 112 -26.05 8.04 6.56
N HIS A 113 -27.18 8.71 6.81
CA HIS A 113 -27.43 9.38 8.09
C HIS A 113 -27.48 8.37 9.26
N LYS A 114 -28.23 7.27 9.11
CA LYS A 114 -28.32 6.20 10.11
C LYS A 114 -26.97 5.57 10.44
N VAL A 115 -26.12 5.31 9.43
CA VAL A 115 -24.77 4.78 9.65
C VAL A 115 -23.89 5.81 10.39
N THR A 116 -23.92 7.08 9.99
CA THR A 116 -23.17 8.14 10.71
C THR A 116 -23.61 8.25 12.18
N GLU A 117 -24.91 8.18 12.48
CA GLU A 117 -25.41 8.18 13.86
C GLU A 117 -24.84 6.99 14.66
N VAL A 118 -24.94 5.77 14.13
CA VAL A 118 -24.39 4.56 14.78
C VAL A 118 -22.90 4.73 15.05
N LEU A 119 -22.10 5.13 14.05
CA LEU A 119 -20.65 5.32 14.20
C LEU A 119 -20.30 6.43 15.21
N ARG A 120 -21.07 7.53 15.28
CA ARG A 120 -20.88 8.58 16.30
C ARG A 120 -21.22 8.06 17.70
N ARG A 121 -22.25 7.21 17.84
CA ARG A 121 -22.65 6.62 19.14
C ARG A 121 -21.69 5.56 19.66
N LEU A 122 -20.86 4.94 18.81
CA LEU A 122 -19.81 4.01 19.27
C LEU A 122 -18.78 4.65 20.22
N LYS A 123 -18.73 5.97 20.37
CA LYS A 123 -17.89 6.66 21.39
C LYS A 123 -18.39 6.46 22.83
N ASP A 124 -19.65 6.06 23.01
CA ASP A 124 -20.27 5.82 24.32
C ASP A 124 -19.90 4.39 24.82
N PRO A 125 -19.29 4.24 26.01
CA PRO A 125 -18.92 2.92 26.55
C PRO A 125 -20.06 1.93 26.77
N ALA A 126 -21.27 2.39 27.09
CA ALA A 126 -22.44 1.53 27.24
C ALA A 126 -22.96 1.08 25.87
N TYR A 127 -23.02 1.99 24.89
CA TYR A 127 -23.44 1.66 23.52
C TYR A 127 -22.42 0.75 22.82
N ALA A 128 -21.11 1.02 22.95
CA ALA A 128 -20.05 0.15 22.45
C ALA A 128 -20.07 -1.25 23.09
N ARG A 129 -20.54 -1.38 24.35
CA ARG A 129 -20.77 -2.67 25.00
C ARG A 129 -21.99 -3.39 24.42
N ALA A 130 -23.09 -2.70 24.18
CA ALA A 130 -24.25 -3.26 23.48
C ALA A 130 -23.93 -3.71 22.04
N ALA A 131 -23.04 -3.00 21.34
CA ALA A 131 -22.51 -3.38 20.03
C ALA A 131 -21.46 -4.53 20.07
N GLY A 132 -21.11 -5.02 21.26
CA GLY A 132 -20.16 -6.13 21.43
C GLY A 132 -18.70 -5.77 21.13
N LEU A 133 -18.30 -4.50 21.27
CA LEU A 133 -16.94 -4.02 20.93
C LEU A 133 -15.91 -4.22 22.06
N TYR A 134 -16.30 -4.86 23.17
CA TYR A 134 -15.43 -5.19 24.30
C TYR A 134 -15.08 -6.68 24.33
N GLY A 135 -13.89 -7.03 24.85
CA GLY A 135 -13.39 -8.42 24.93
C GLY A 135 -12.02 -8.63 24.28
N ASP A 136 -11.57 -9.88 24.19
CA ASP A 136 -10.27 -10.22 23.60
C ASP A 136 -10.18 -9.81 22.12
N ARG A 137 -9.02 -9.25 21.75
CA ARG A 137 -8.71 -8.68 20.43
C ARG A 137 -9.69 -7.60 19.94
N LEU A 138 -10.54 -7.09 20.83
CA LEU A 138 -11.43 -5.93 20.67
C LEU A 138 -10.91 -4.79 21.57
N LEU A 139 -11.77 -3.89 22.08
CA LEU A 139 -11.33 -2.73 22.87
C LEU A 139 -10.69 -3.09 24.24
N GLY A 140 -10.95 -4.29 24.78
CA GLY A 140 -10.42 -4.71 26.08
C GLY A 140 -10.96 -3.83 27.23
N ALA A 141 -10.13 -2.93 27.77
CA ALA A 141 -10.52 -1.90 28.74
C ALA A 141 -10.27 -0.47 28.23
N ALA A 142 -9.93 -0.31 26.94
CA ALA A 142 -9.58 0.98 26.36
C ALA A 142 -10.82 1.87 26.07
N ASP A 143 -10.59 3.18 26.01
CA ASP A 143 -11.61 4.19 25.74
C ASP A 143 -12.13 4.09 24.28
N PRO A 144 -13.42 3.79 24.04
CA PRO A 144 -13.97 3.82 22.69
C PRO A 144 -13.95 5.21 22.06
N GLY A 145 -13.94 6.28 22.87
CA GLY A 145 -14.03 7.67 22.43
C GLY A 145 -12.79 8.19 21.67
N LYS A 146 -11.68 7.45 21.64
CA LYS A 146 -10.52 7.76 20.76
C LYS A 146 -10.53 6.97 19.45
N VAL A 147 -11.46 6.04 19.27
CA VAL A 147 -11.50 5.17 18.08
C VAL A 147 -12.33 5.84 16.99
N ILE A 148 -11.64 6.16 15.91
CA ILE A 148 -12.26 6.72 14.72
C ILE A 148 -12.67 5.57 13.82
N TYR A 149 -13.96 5.45 13.54
CA TYR A 149 -14.54 4.46 12.64
C TYR A 149 -14.94 5.11 11.33
N SER A 150 -14.70 4.41 10.22
CA SER A 150 -15.17 4.82 8.90
C SER A 150 -15.65 3.62 8.08
N LEU A 151 -16.79 3.80 7.41
CA LEU A 151 -17.39 2.88 6.44
C LEU A 151 -17.43 3.55 5.06
N THR A 152 -16.91 2.86 4.05
CA THR A 152 -17.29 3.08 2.65
C THR A 152 -18.05 1.86 2.14
N LEU A 153 -19.19 2.07 1.50
CA LEU A 153 -19.96 1.05 0.77
C LEU A 153 -20.22 1.53 -0.66
N GLN A 154 -19.89 0.69 -1.63
CA GLN A 154 -20.08 0.88 -3.06
C GLN A 154 -20.85 -0.31 -3.65
N GLU A 155 -21.39 -0.11 -4.84
CA GLU A 155 -22.19 -1.09 -5.56
C GLU A 155 -21.73 -1.20 -7.01
N VAL A 156 -21.55 -2.42 -7.51
CA VAL A 156 -21.41 -2.71 -8.93
C VAL A 156 -22.78 -2.64 -9.60
N THR A 157 -22.88 -1.86 -10.68
CA THR A 157 -24.06 -1.75 -11.54
C THR A 157 -23.64 -1.78 -13.01
N PRO A 158 -24.54 -2.03 -13.97
CA PRO A 158 -24.21 -2.00 -15.41
C PRO A 158 -23.60 -0.66 -15.87
N ASP A 159 -24.00 0.46 -15.25
CA ASP A 159 -23.44 1.79 -15.55
C ASP A 159 -21.99 1.99 -15.03
N GLY A 160 -21.54 1.10 -14.14
CA GLY A 160 -20.28 1.20 -13.40
C GLY A 160 -20.46 1.17 -11.88
N VAL A 161 -19.44 1.62 -11.14
CA VAL A 161 -19.40 1.55 -9.67
C VAL A 161 -20.06 2.78 -9.03
N LYS A 162 -21.08 2.56 -8.21
CA LYS A 162 -21.87 3.61 -7.55
C LYS A 162 -21.60 3.63 -6.03
N PRO A 163 -20.99 4.69 -5.45
CA PRO A 163 -20.90 4.85 -4.00
C PRO A 163 -22.29 5.01 -3.40
N ARG A 164 -22.58 4.23 -2.34
CA ARG A 164 -23.85 4.27 -1.61
C ARG A 164 -23.72 4.90 -0.23
N ILE A 165 -22.59 4.68 0.44
CA ILE A 165 -22.30 5.20 1.78
C ILE A 165 -20.82 5.59 1.87
N GLN A 166 -20.56 6.75 2.47
CA GLN A 166 -19.22 7.24 2.83
C GLN A 166 -19.37 7.96 4.18
N ALA A 167 -19.27 7.20 5.27
CA ALA A 167 -19.57 7.65 6.62
C ALA A 167 -18.37 7.46 7.55
N ASP A 168 -18.17 8.40 8.47
CA ASP A 168 -17.20 8.28 9.56
C ASP A 168 -17.70 9.05 10.81
N ASN A 169 -17.04 8.83 11.94
CA ASN A 169 -17.30 9.57 13.18
C ASN A 169 -16.25 10.65 13.50
N PHE A 170 -15.45 11.07 12.51
CA PHE A 170 -14.42 12.09 12.65
C PHE A 170 -14.99 13.48 12.35
N ASP A 171 -15.21 14.27 13.39
CA ASP A 171 -15.89 15.57 13.32
C ASP A 171 -14.97 16.70 12.83
N GLN A 172 -14.37 16.49 11.65
CA GLN A 172 -13.54 17.46 10.93
C GLN A 172 -13.79 17.30 9.41
N PRO A 173 -13.51 18.34 8.58
CA PRO A 173 -13.67 18.27 7.13
C PRO A 173 -12.83 17.17 6.42
N PHE A 174 -11.81 16.64 7.09
CA PHE A 174 -10.90 15.63 6.55
C PHE A 174 -11.56 14.24 6.46
N ASP A 175 -11.47 13.61 5.29
CA ASP A 175 -11.89 12.22 5.05
C ASP A 175 -10.70 11.27 5.22
N ILE A 176 -10.83 10.30 6.13
CA ILE A 176 -9.77 9.34 6.45
C ILE A 176 -9.59 8.30 5.33
N ASN A 177 -10.64 7.97 4.56
CA ASN A 177 -10.59 6.98 3.48
C ASN A 177 -9.71 7.42 2.30
N GLN A 178 -9.76 8.73 2.00
CA GLN A 178 -9.07 9.35 0.86
C GLN A 178 -7.81 10.11 1.29
N GLY A 179 -7.86 10.80 2.43
CA GLY A 179 -6.80 11.71 2.89
C GLY A 179 -5.61 11.03 3.58
N THR A 180 -5.78 9.82 4.13
CA THR A 180 -4.76 9.20 5.01
C THR A 180 -4.06 8.01 4.36
N LYS A 181 -2.71 8.02 4.34
CA LYS A 181 -1.90 6.80 4.17
C LYS A 181 -1.73 6.13 5.54
N LEU A 182 -2.31 4.95 5.72
CA LEU A 182 -2.30 4.18 6.96
C LEU A 182 -1.47 2.89 6.80
N ASP A 183 -0.80 2.44 7.85
CA ASP A 183 -0.39 1.03 7.91
C ASP A 183 -1.67 0.19 8.06
N LEU A 184 -2.06 -0.53 7.02
CA LEU A 184 -3.24 -1.42 7.01
C LEU A 184 -2.85 -2.89 7.24
N GLY A 185 -1.55 -3.18 7.41
CA GLY A 185 -1.00 -4.50 7.70
C GLY A 185 -1.43 -5.58 6.70
N SER A 186 -2.05 -6.64 7.21
CA SER A 186 -2.37 -7.87 6.47
C SER A 186 -3.41 -7.74 5.34
N THR A 187 -3.98 -6.56 5.07
CA THR A 187 -4.71 -6.32 3.81
C THR A 187 -3.79 -6.34 2.59
N ALA A 188 -2.50 -6.02 2.73
CA ALA A 188 -1.50 -6.11 1.66
C ALA A 188 -1.31 -7.54 1.08
N LYS A 189 -1.75 -8.56 1.81
CA LYS A 189 -1.82 -9.94 1.33
C LYS A 189 -2.79 -10.09 0.16
N LEU A 190 -3.85 -9.28 0.10
CA LEU A 190 -4.84 -9.30 -1.00
C LEU A 190 -4.18 -8.96 -2.34
N ARG A 191 -3.54 -7.78 -2.45
CA ARG A 191 -2.81 -7.39 -3.67
C ARG A 191 -1.66 -8.35 -4.00
N THR A 192 -1.02 -8.93 -3.00
CA THR A 192 0.02 -9.95 -3.22
C THR A 192 -0.54 -11.23 -3.85
N LEU A 193 -1.69 -11.71 -3.39
CA LEU A 193 -2.34 -12.89 -3.94
C LEU A 193 -2.88 -12.63 -5.36
N VAL A 194 -3.47 -11.45 -5.61
CA VAL A 194 -3.90 -11.05 -6.95
C VAL A 194 -2.71 -11.02 -7.93
N THR A 195 -1.63 -10.32 -7.59
CA THR A 195 -0.42 -10.29 -8.44
C THR A 195 0.15 -11.68 -8.70
N TYR A 196 0.06 -12.59 -7.73
CA TYR A 196 0.45 -13.98 -7.94
C TYR A 196 -0.47 -14.71 -8.95
N LEU A 197 -1.79 -14.58 -8.83
CA LEU A 197 -2.72 -15.23 -9.76
C LEU A 197 -2.65 -14.64 -11.17
N GLU A 198 -2.43 -13.33 -11.32
CA GLU A 198 -2.14 -12.68 -12.61
C GLU A 198 -0.87 -13.24 -13.28
N ILE A 199 0.14 -13.62 -12.48
CA ILE A 199 1.34 -14.30 -12.99
C ILE A 199 1.01 -15.72 -13.45
N ILE A 200 0.22 -16.48 -12.69
CA ILE A 200 -0.23 -17.83 -13.09
C ILE A 200 -1.06 -17.77 -14.38
N GLU A 201 -2.00 -16.83 -14.48
CA GLU A 201 -2.78 -16.55 -15.69
C GLU A 201 -1.88 -16.23 -16.89
N LYS A 202 -0.95 -15.28 -16.74
CA LYS A 202 -0.04 -14.90 -17.83
C LYS A 202 0.83 -16.09 -18.29
N LEU A 203 1.33 -16.89 -17.34
CA LEU A 203 2.11 -18.09 -17.63
C LEU A 203 1.26 -19.17 -18.31
N TYR A 204 0.02 -19.35 -17.89
CA TYR A 204 -0.93 -20.23 -18.57
C TYR A 204 -1.15 -19.79 -20.02
N LEU A 205 -1.49 -18.51 -20.25
CA LEU A 205 -1.72 -17.99 -21.61
C LEU A 205 -0.49 -18.11 -22.52
N GLN A 206 0.72 -18.04 -21.94
CA GLN A 206 1.99 -18.21 -22.65
C GLN A 206 2.29 -19.67 -23.04
N TYR A 207 1.81 -20.65 -22.26
CA TYR A 207 2.26 -22.05 -22.37
C TYR A 207 1.16 -23.07 -22.69
N ALA A 208 -0.13 -22.76 -22.49
CA ALA A 208 -1.24 -23.71 -22.62
C ALA A 208 -1.43 -24.27 -24.04
N THR A 209 -0.98 -23.55 -25.08
CA THR A 209 -1.04 -24.00 -26.48
C THR A 209 0.10 -24.94 -26.88
N LEU A 210 1.10 -25.14 -26.01
CA LEU A 210 2.27 -25.98 -26.30
C LEU A 210 2.00 -27.44 -25.90
N SER A 211 2.38 -28.37 -26.78
CA SER A 211 2.35 -29.81 -26.43
C SER A 211 3.31 -30.13 -25.26
N PRO A 212 3.05 -31.20 -24.47
CA PRO A 212 3.96 -31.64 -23.40
C PRO A 212 5.40 -31.88 -23.86
N ARG A 213 5.62 -32.27 -25.13
CA ARG A 213 6.97 -32.42 -25.72
C ARG A 213 7.66 -31.08 -25.98
N ALA A 214 6.91 -30.02 -26.30
CA ALA A 214 7.44 -28.68 -26.44
C ALA A 214 7.69 -28.02 -25.07
N LEU A 215 6.77 -28.19 -24.11
CA LEU A 215 6.91 -27.70 -22.73
C LEU A 215 8.20 -28.19 -22.05
N ARG A 216 8.55 -29.48 -22.23
CA ARG A 216 9.82 -30.05 -21.71
C ARG A 216 11.09 -29.45 -22.32
N LYS A 217 10.99 -28.64 -23.39
CA LYS A 217 12.12 -27.95 -24.03
C LYS A 217 12.19 -26.46 -23.69
N VAL A 218 11.23 -25.91 -22.95
CA VAL A 218 11.25 -24.50 -22.53
C VAL A 218 12.34 -24.36 -21.47
N ASP A 219 13.37 -23.57 -21.79
CA ASP A 219 14.42 -23.22 -20.82
C ASP A 219 13.88 -22.20 -19.82
N VAL A 220 13.94 -22.54 -18.54
CA VAL A 220 13.44 -21.71 -17.44
C VAL A 220 14.41 -21.78 -16.27
N ASP A 221 14.78 -20.62 -15.77
CA ASP A 221 15.70 -20.46 -14.65
C ASP A 221 15.28 -21.30 -13.44
N THR A 222 16.24 -21.95 -12.78
CA THR A 222 15.98 -22.72 -11.56
C THR A 222 15.43 -21.87 -10.42
N GLY A 223 15.63 -20.55 -10.44
CA GLY A 223 15.04 -19.61 -9.50
C GLY A 223 13.59 -19.21 -9.81
N ASP A 224 13.08 -19.44 -11.02
CA ASP A 224 11.70 -19.10 -11.42
C ASP A 224 10.73 -20.25 -11.11
N GLU A 225 10.46 -20.42 -9.81
CA GLU A 225 9.58 -21.48 -9.29
C GLU A 225 8.15 -21.40 -9.84
N LEU A 226 7.68 -20.21 -10.25
CA LEU A 226 6.32 -20.01 -10.75
C LEU A 226 6.18 -20.54 -12.17
N SER A 227 7.08 -20.15 -13.08
CA SER A 227 7.10 -20.65 -14.45
C SER A 227 7.36 -22.15 -14.50
N ARG A 228 8.28 -22.65 -13.66
CA ARG A 228 8.55 -24.09 -13.51
C ARG A 228 7.32 -24.86 -13.05
N TRP A 229 6.57 -24.34 -12.07
CA TRP A 229 5.36 -24.99 -11.58
C TRP A 229 4.26 -25.03 -12.65
N VAL A 230 4.00 -23.93 -13.36
CA VAL A 230 2.98 -23.88 -14.44
C VAL A 230 3.33 -24.85 -15.57
N ILE A 231 4.58 -24.87 -16.03
CA ILE A 231 5.03 -25.78 -17.10
C ILE A 231 4.88 -27.25 -16.67
N ASN A 232 5.28 -27.59 -15.44
CA ASN A 232 5.12 -28.95 -14.92
C ASN A 232 3.65 -29.34 -14.77
N TYR A 233 2.78 -28.43 -14.31
CA TYR A 233 1.34 -28.66 -14.22
C TYR A 233 0.71 -28.95 -15.59
N LEU A 234 1.05 -28.16 -16.62
CA LEU A 234 0.57 -28.36 -17.99
C LEU A 234 1.14 -29.62 -18.67
N ILE A 235 2.34 -30.06 -18.31
CA ILE A 235 2.89 -31.36 -18.75
C ILE A 235 2.10 -32.53 -18.13
N GLN A 236 1.69 -32.40 -16.86
CA GLN A 236 0.95 -33.43 -16.12
C GLN A 236 -0.55 -33.44 -16.47
N ASN A 237 -1.10 -32.29 -16.84
CA ASN A 237 -2.53 -32.10 -17.14
C ASN A 237 -2.70 -31.46 -18.54
N PRO A 238 -2.45 -32.20 -19.64
CA PRO A 238 -2.65 -31.68 -20.99
C PRO A 238 -4.12 -31.28 -21.22
N GLY A 239 -4.36 -30.08 -21.76
CA GLY A 239 -5.71 -29.57 -21.97
C GLY A 239 -6.40 -28.97 -20.73
N ALA A 240 -5.68 -28.80 -19.61
CA ALA A 240 -6.17 -28.08 -18.44
C ALA A 240 -6.67 -26.67 -18.80
N SER A 241 -7.77 -26.24 -18.19
CA SER A 241 -8.34 -24.89 -18.38
C SER A 241 -7.71 -23.85 -17.44
N LEU A 242 -7.85 -22.56 -17.77
CA LEU A 242 -7.40 -21.46 -16.91
C LEU A 242 -7.95 -21.57 -15.48
N LYS A 243 -9.25 -21.89 -15.34
CA LYS A 243 -9.88 -22.14 -14.04
C LYS A 243 -9.13 -23.23 -13.26
N SER A 244 -8.89 -24.39 -13.89
CA SER A 244 -8.27 -25.55 -13.21
C SER A 244 -6.85 -25.26 -12.71
N ILE A 245 -6.02 -24.56 -13.50
CA ILE A 245 -4.66 -24.21 -13.07
C ILE A 245 -4.65 -23.10 -12.02
N VAL A 246 -5.54 -22.09 -12.13
CA VAL A 246 -5.69 -21.04 -11.13
C VAL A 246 -6.13 -21.64 -9.79
N ASP A 247 -7.11 -22.53 -9.79
CA ASP A 247 -7.57 -23.24 -8.59
C ASP A 247 -6.46 -24.11 -7.99
N ALA A 248 -5.79 -24.95 -8.78
CA ALA A 248 -4.68 -25.78 -8.30
C ALA A 248 -3.48 -24.94 -7.80
N SER A 249 -3.28 -23.73 -8.34
CA SER A 249 -2.20 -22.84 -7.92
C SER A 249 -2.39 -22.29 -6.50
N LEU A 250 -3.63 -22.26 -6.00
CA LEU A 250 -3.96 -21.84 -4.63
C LEU A 250 -3.70 -22.95 -3.60
N ASP A 251 -3.56 -24.20 -4.04
CA ASP A 251 -3.26 -25.35 -3.18
C ASP A 251 -1.75 -25.61 -3.06
N ARG A 252 -0.93 -24.81 -3.75
CA ARG A 252 0.53 -24.79 -3.57
C ARG A 252 0.87 -24.48 -2.10
N SER A 253 1.67 -25.36 -1.53
CA SER A 253 1.96 -25.37 -0.10
C SER A 253 3.30 -24.72 0.22
N TYR A 254 3.32 -23.95 1.31
CA TYR A 254 4.46 -23.18 1.77
C TYR A 254 4.71 -23.41 3.27
N SER A 255 5.99 -23.50 3.67
CA SER A 255 6.33 -23.48 5.09
C SER A 255 5.96 -22.13 5.71
N ALA A 256 5.39 -22.16 6.90
CA ALA A 256 5.17 -21.00 7.75
C ALA A 256 6.35 -20.74 8.72
N SER A 257 7.45 -21.50 8.64
CA SER A 257 8.55 -21.42 9.61
C SER A 257 9.31 -20.07 9.61
N PRO A 258 9.57 -19.46 10.79
CA PRO A 258 10.35 -18.24 10.93
C PRO A 258 11.87 -18.45 10.95
N ARG A 259 12.35 -19.71 10.82
CA ARG A 259 13.79 -20.05 10.91
C ARG A 259 14.62 -19.65 9.68
N GLU A 260 13.99 -19.28 8.57
CA GLU A 260 14.68 -18.85 7.34
C GLU A 260 15.17 -17.40 7.47
N ALA A 261 16.45 -17.17 7.19
CA ALA A 261 17.01 -15.84 6.99
C ALA A 261 16.76 -15.39 5.54
N PHE A 262 16.06 -14.28 5.34
CA PHE A 262 15.73 -13.77 4.01
C PHE A 262 16.76 -12.73 3.57
N TYR A 263 17.56 -13.06 2.56
CA TYR A 263 18.54 -12.14 1.98
C TYR A 263 17.87 -11.27 0.92
N THR A 264 17.99 -9.95 1.08
CA THR A 264 17.45 -8.94 0.17
C THR A 264 18.47 -7.83 -0.09
N GLY A 265 18.21 -6.97 -1.07
CA GLY A 265 19.09 -5.84 -1.40
C GLY A 265 19.34 -4.84 -0.26
N GLY A 266 18.48 -4.82 0.76
CA GLY A 266 18.64 -4.03 1.99
C GLY A 266 19.32 -4.77 3.15
N GLY A 267 19.74 -6.03 2.97
CA GLY A 267 20.37 -6.87 4.00
C GLY A 267 19.55 -8.11 4.37
N VAL A 268 19.92 -8.73 5.50
CA VAL A 268 19.25 -9.92 6.05
C VAL A 268 18.01 -9.52 6.83
N GLN A 269 16.88 -10.14 6.51
CA GLN A 269 15.59 -9.93 7.15
C GLN A 269 15.10 -11.22 7.82
N TYR A 270 14.47 -11.07 8.98
CA TYR A 270 13.78 -12.14 9.69
C TYR A 270 12.31 -11.76 9.89
N PHE A 271 11.42 -12.72 9.71
CA PHE A 271 9.98 -12.53 9.82
C PHE A 271 9.39 -13.49 10.85
N LYS A 272 8.26 -13.09 11.44
CA LYS A 272 7.50 -13.91 12.40
C LYS A 272 6.01 -13.92 12.03
N ASN A 273 5.32 -15.02 12.36
CA ASN A 273 3.86 -15.04 12.31
C ASN A 273 3.27 -14.25 13.49
N PHE A 274 1.99 -13.90 13.36
CA PHE A 274 1.24 -13.30 14.47
C PHE A 274 0.93 -14.33 15.57
N LYS A 275 0.61 -15.56 15.14
CA LYS A 275 0.40 -16.76 15.95
C LYS A 275 1.65 -17.63 15.91
N ARG A 276 2.17 -18.04 17.06
CA ARG A 276 3.33 -18.96 17.14
C ARG A 276 2.94 -20.39 16.77
N GLU A 277 1.65 -20.71 16.92
CA GLU A 277 1.08 -22.02 16.60
C GLU A 277 1.18 -22.32 15.10
N ASP A 278 1.36 -21.30 14.26
CA ASP A 278 1.57 -21.46 12.82
C ASP A 278 3.04 -21.69 12.44
N ASP A 279 4.02 -21.40 13.32
CA ASP A 279 5.46 -21.46 13.00
C ASP A 279 5.97 -22.87 12.66
N GLY A 280 5.23 -23.92 13.03
CA GLY A 280 5.54 -25.32 12.70
C GLY A 280 4.86 -25.86 11.44
N LYS A 281 3.96 -25.09 10.81
CA LYS A 281 3.06 -25.61 9.77
C LYS A 281 3.63 -25.49 8.35
N VAL A 282 3.12 -26.36 7.47
CA VAL A 282 3.12 -26.17 6.01
C VAL A 282 1.65 -25.99 5.62
N LEU A 283 1.35 -24.96 4.84
CA LEU A 283 -0.01 -24.53 4.53
C LEU A 283 -0.16 -24.20 3.04
N THR A 284 -1.32 -24.52 2.47
CA THR A 284 -1.76 -24.03 1.16
C THR A 284 -1.92 -22.50 1.15
N LEU A 285 -1.95 -21.87 -0.03
CA LEU A 285 -2.27 -20.44 -0.13
C LEU A 285 -3.71 -20.14 0.32
N ARG A 286 -4.66 -21.06 0.12
CA ARG A 286 -6.03 -20.94 0.66
C ARG A 286 -6.02 -20.82 2.19
N GLU A 287 -5.44 -21.78 2.90
CA GLU A 287 -5.34 -21.79 4.36
C GLU A 287 -4.53 -20.61 4.91
N ALA A 288 -3.40 -20.28 4.26
CA ALA A 288 -2.57 -19.15 4.64
C ALA A 288 -3.31 -17.81 4.48
N THR A 289 -4.21 -17.70 3.50
CA THR A 289 -5.07 -16.52 3.32
C THR A 289 -6.18 -16.49 4.38
N ARG A 290 -6.90 -17.61 4.56
CA ARG A 290 -7.94 -17.85 5.57
C ARG A 290 -7.50 -17.44 6.98
N HIS A 291 -6.33 -17.91 7.41
CA HIS A 291 -5.75 -17.62 8.73
C HIS A 291 -4.79 -16.42 8.73
N SER A 292 -4.54 -15.82 7.58
CA SER A 292 -3.67 -14.65 7.37
C SER A 292 -2.23 -14.84 7.89
N VAL A 293 -1.62 -15.98 7.58
CA VAL A 293 -0.26 -16.35 8.01
C VAL A 293 0.79 -15.48 7.30
N ASN A 294 1.83 -15.00 8.02
CA ASN A 294 2.78 -14.03 7.46
C ASN A 294 3.83 -14.72 6.57
N LEU A 295 4.46 -15.77 7.07
CA LEU A 295 5.65 -16.35 6.46
C LEU A 295 5.39 -17.00 5.09
N VAL A 296 4.16 -17.50 4.88
CA VAL A 296 3.71 -17.97 3.56
C VAL A 296 3.70 -16.81 2.54
N PHE A 297 3.14 -15.65 2.91
CA PHE A 297 3.11 -14.48 2.02
C PHE A 297 4.49 -13.85 1.78
N ILE A 298 5.41 -13.93 2.74
CA ILE A 298 6.82 -13.55 2.52
C ILE A 298 7.48 -14.45 1.47
N ARG A 299 7.22 -15.77 1.52
CA ARG A 299 7.74 -16.73 0.53
C ARG A 299 7.05 -16.59 -0.83
N LEU A 300 5.75 -16.33 -0.87
CA LEU A 300 5.02 -16.02 -2.09
C LEU A 300 5.60 -14.76 -2.77
N MET A 301 5.85 -13.68 -2.01
CA MET A 301 6.48 -12.46 -2.52
C MET A 301 7.92 -12.68 -3.00
N ARG A 302 8.68 -13.58 -2.36
CA ARG A 302 10.01 -14.00 -2.83
C ARG A 302 9.92 -14.68 -4.21
N ASP A 303 8.90 -15.50 -4.41
CA ASP A 303 8.67 -16.20 -5.68
C ASP A 303 8.16 -15.22 -6.79
N ILE A 304 7.19 -14.34 -6.48
CA ILE A 304 6.75 -13.25 -7.37
C ILE A 304 7.93 -12.38 -7.82
N ARG A 305 8.76 -11.95 -6.87
CA ARG A 305 9.97 -11.15 -7.13
C ARG A 305 10.94 -11.91 -8.04
N ARG A 306 11.18 -13.20 -7.78
CA ARG A 306 12.05 -14.03 -8.62
C ARG A 306 11.51 -14.15 -10.04
N TYR A 307 10.21 -14.40 -10.22
CA TYR A 307 9.56 -14.38 -11.54
C TYR A 307 9.88 -13.09 -12.32
N TYR A 308 9.67 -11.91 -11.72
CA TYR A 308 10.00 -10.65 -12.39
C TYR A 308 11.50 -10.44 -12.63
N MET A 309 12.40 -11.00 -11.81
CA MET A 309 13.85 -10.96 -12.07
C MET A 309 14.23 -11.71 -13.37
N PHE A 310 13.48 -12.75 -13.75
CA PHE A 310 13.82 -13.64 -14.88
C PHE A 310 12.96 -13.45 -16.14
N GLN A 311 11.73 -12.94 -16.04
CA GLN A 311 10.73 -12.94 -17.12
C GLN A 311 10.50 -11.60 -17.84
N VAL A 312 11.21 -10.53 -17.48
CA VAL A 312 11.12 -9.25 -18.20
C VAL A 312 11.82 -9.37 -19.57
N PRO A 313 11.26 -8.87 -20.68
CA PRO A 313 11.96 -8.83 -21.96
C PRO A 313 13.26 -8.02 -21.86
N GLY A 314 14.39 -8.63 -22.22
CA GLY A 314 15.71 -8.08 -21.87
C GLY A 314 16.08 -8.34 -20.41
N ALA A 315 15.65 -9.47 -19.84
CA ALA A 315 15.81 -9.82 -18.43
C ALA A 315 17.22 -9.53 -17.92
N SER A 316 17.31 -8.51 -17.08
CA SER A 316 18.54 -8.04 -16.47
C SER A 316 19.28 -9.21 -15.78
N ALA A 317 18.59 -10.22 -15.26
CA ALA A 317 19.22 -11.39 -14.66
C ALA A 317 20.04 -12.21 -15.67
N ASN A 318 19.57 -12.36 -16.91
CA ASN A 318 20.29 -13.08 -17.96
C ASN A 318 21.40 -12.20 -18.56
N ILE A 319 21.13 -10.91 -18.76
CA ILE A 319 22.13 -9.91 -19.19
C ILE A 319 23.27 -9.75 -18.15
N LEU A 320 22.99 -9.93 -16.86
CA LEU A 320 23.98 -9.84 -15.79
C LEU A 320 24.62 -11.20 -15.42
N LYS A 321 24.02 -12.33 -15.81
CA LYS A 321 24.67 -13.65 -15.78
C LYS A 321 25.76 -13.76 -16.85
N ASN A 322 25.47 -13.30 -18.06
CA ASN A 322 26.46 -13.24 -19.13
C ASN A 322 27.36 -12.00 -18.94
N ILE A 323 28.67 -12.18 -18.84
CA ILE A 323 29.61 -11.04 -18.73
C ILE A 323 29.77 -10.35 -20.08
N ASP A 324 29.63 -11.10 -21.17
CA ASP A 324 29.93 -10.67 -22.54
C ASP A 324 28.70 -10.14 -23.29
N ASP A 325 27.54 -10.03 -22.63
CA ASP A 325 26.34 -9.43 -23.25
C ASP A 325 26.54 -7.91 -23.41
N PRO A 326 26.52 -7.35 -24.64
CA PRO A 326 26.80 -5.93 -24.86
C PRO A 326 25.80 -5.00 -24.15
N ARG A 327 24.58 -5.47 -23.86
CA ARG A 327 23.55 -4.70 -23.15
C ARG A 327 23.87 -4.51 -21.66
N ARG A 328 24.75 -5.35 -21.09
CA ARG A 328 25.22 -5.28 -19.69
C ARG A 328 25.82 -3.93 -19.36
N GLY A 329 26.61 -3.37 -20.27
CA GLY A 329 27.29 -2.08 -20.07
C GLY A 329 26.31 -0.90 -20.02
N GLU A 330 25.35 -0.85 -20.95
CA GLU A 330 24.30 0.18 -20.97
C GLU A 330 23.40 0.07 -19.73
N PHE A 331 23.01 -1.16 -19.38
CA PHE A 331 22.19 -1.46 -18.22
C PHE A 331 22.84 -0.97 -16.91
N LEU A 332 24.12 -1.30 -16.68
CA LEU A 332 24.85 -0.86 -15.48
C LEU A 332 25.06 0.66 -15.44
N LYS A 333 25.18 1.34 -16.59
CA LYS A 333 25.25 2.82 -16.66
C LYS A 333 23.93 3.47 -16.26
N ARG A 334 22.80 3.01 -16.81
CA ARG A 334 21.44 3.45 -16.42
C ARG A 334 21.17 3.16 -14.93
N PHE A 335 21.65 2.00 -14.47
CA PHE A 335 21.96 1.65 -13.10
C PHE A 335 22.52 2.82 -12.27
N ALA A 336 23.80 3.06 -12.50
CA ALA A 336 24.64 4.01 -11.77
C ALA A 336 24.09 5.44 -11.78
N ASP A 337 23.55 5.89 -12.92
CA ASP A 337 22.90 7.20 -13.02
C ASP A 337 21.64 7.27 -12.16
N ARG A 338 20.73 6.28 -12.29
CA ARG A 338 19.61 5.96 -11.41
C ARG A 338 19.93 6.21 -9.93
N GLU A 339 20.76 5.34 -9.38
CA GLU A 339 21.10 5.35 -7.96
C GLU A 339 21.89 6.61 -7.55
N GLY A 340 22.77 7.11 -8.43
CA GLY A 340 23.53 8.33 -8.20
C GLY A 340 22.64 9.57 -8.02
N GLN A 341 21.55 9.71 -8.78
CA GLN A 341 20.63 10.84 -8.67
C GLN A 341 19.90 10.87 -7.30
N GLU A 342 19.53 9.70 -6.75
CA GLU A 342 18.94 9.60 -5.41
C GLU A 342 19.91 10.06 -4.31
N PHE A 343 21.17 9.61 -4.39
CA PHE A 343 22.23 10.08 -3.50
C PHE A 343 22.45 11.60 -3.61
N MET A 344 22.55 12.13 -4.84
CA MET A 344 22.68 13.56 -5.09
C MET A 344 21.51 14.37 -4.51
N THR A 345 20.27 13.89 -4.66
CA THR A 345 19.07 14.52 -4.05
C THR A 345 19.21 14.60 -2.52
N ARG A 346 19.64 13.51 -1.88
CA ARG A 346 19.80 13.45 -0.43
C ARG A 346 20.90 14.40 0.07
N PHE A 347 22.06 14.41 -0.59
CA PHE A 347 23.16 15.29 -0.21
C PHE A 347 22.86 16.77 -0.53
N TYR A 348 22.21 17.08 -1.64
CA TYR A 348 21.82 18.46 -1.95
C TYR A 348 20.86 19.02 -0.89
N ASN A 349 19.90 18.21 -0.42
CA ASN A 349 19.02 18.64 0.68
C ASN A 349 19.73 18.88 2.03
N LYS A 350 20.94 18.32 2.24
CA LYS A 350 21.79 18.60 3.42
C LYS A 350 22.48 19.97 3.33
N TYR A 351 22.79 20.45 2.12
CA TYR A 351 23.59 21.66 1.88
C TYR A 351 22.81 22.83 1.25
N ARG A 352 21.56 22.63 0.82
CA ARG A 352 20.74 23.70 0.24
C ARG A 352 20.57 24.87 1.22
N ASN A 353 20.58 26.10 0.69
CA ASN A 353 20.46 27.34 1.45
C ASN A 353 21.56 27.55 2.52
N LYS A 354 22.73 26.93 2.34
CA LYS A 354 23.91 27.13 3.18
C LYS A 354 24.98 27.94 2.46
N SER A 355 25.66 28.81 3.20
CA SER A 355 26.85 29.51 2.73
C SER A 355 28.03 28.56 2.51
N VAL A 356 29.01 28.98 1.72
CA VAL A 356 30.25 28.20 1.46
C VAL A 356 30.93 27.77 2.77
N GLN A 357 30.96 28.65 3.77
CA GLN A 357 31.57 28.37 5.07
C GLN A 357 30.73 27.39 5.92
N GLU A 358 29.40 27.49 5.91
CA GLU A 358 28.54 26.50 6.55
C GLU A 358 28.65 25.12 5.88
N ILE A 359 28.73 25.05 4.55
CA ILE A 359 28.91 23.79 3.81
C ILE A 359 30.23 23.14 4.22
N ARG A 360 31.32 23.92 4.27
CA ARG A 360 32.64 23.48 4.77
C ARG A 360 32.54 22.93 6.19
N GLU A 361 31.90 23.66 7.10
CA GLU A 361 31.76 23.25 8.50
C GLU A 361 30.93 21.96 8.65
N ILE A 362 29.74 21.90 8.04
CA ILE A 362 28.83 20.75 8.09
C ILE A 362 29.48 19.49 7.50
N PHE A 363 30.32 19.63 6.47
CA PHE A 363 31.02 18.50 5.88
C PHE A 363 32.19 18.02 6.75
N PHE A 364 33.09 18.91 7.16
CA PHE A 364 34.30 18.52 7.90
C PHE A 364 34.05 18.16 9.37
N SER A 365 33.02 18.72 10.02
CA SER A 365 32.57 18.28 11.36
C SER A 365 31.98 16.86 11.35
N GLY A 366 31.41 16.42 10.22
CA GLY A 366 30.92 15.06 10.04
C GLY A 366 32.02 14.00 9.84
N LEU A 367 33.28 14.42 9.63
CA LEU A 367 34.42 13.54 9.47
C LEU A 367 35.08 13.22 10.82
N ARG A 368 35.43 11.96 11.04
CA ARG A 368 36.31 11.59 12.17
C ARG A 368 37.70 12.22 11.97
N PRO A 369 38.32 12.82 13.01
CA PRO A 369 39.60 13.53 12.91
C PRO A 369 40.79 12.57 12.73
N ILE A 370 40.89 11.98 11.55
CA ILE A 370 41.91 11.00 11.17
C ILE A 370 42.69 11.59 10.00
N ARG A 371 44.01 11.71 10.20
CA ARG A 371 44.97 12.41 9.32
C ARG A 371 44.74 12.16 7.82
N GLY A 372 44.70 10.90 7.40
CA GLY A 372 44.50 10.55 5.98
C GLY A 372 43.11 10.90 5.43
N ARG A 373 42.05 10.88 6.27
CA ARG A 373 40.69 11.18 5.84
C ARG A 373 40.50 12.67 5.57
N LEU A 374 40.95 13.50 6.52
CA LEU A 374 40.91 14.94 6.42
C LEU A 374 41.80 15.43 5.27
N ALA A 375 43.00 14.86 5.11
CA ALA A 375 43.91 15.22 4.02
C ALA A 375 43.33 14.87 2.63
N ALA A 376 42.80 13.65 2.45
CA ALA A 376 42.13 13.23 1.22
C ALA A 376 40.95 14.15 0.85
N ALA A 377 40.05 14.38 1.81
CA ALA A 377 38.86 15.19 1.59
C ALA A 377 39.20 16.67 1.32
N PHE A 378 40.14 17.26 2.05
CA PHE A 378 40.57 18.64 1.84
C PHE A 378 41.26 18.83 0.49
N ARG A 379 42.22 17.97 0.12
CA ARG A 379 42.93 18.09 -1.16
C ARG A 379 42.04 17.81 -2.37
N TYR A 380 40.95 17.05 -2.21
CA TYR A 380 39.94 16.93 -3.26
C TYR A 380 39.06 18.18 -3.38
N ILE A 381 38.54 18.72 -2.27
CA ILE A 381 37.65 19.88 -2.27
C ILE A 381 38.39 21.17 -2.69
N TYR A 382 39.64 21.33 -2.22
CA TYR A 382 40.50 22.48 -2.49
C TYR A 382 41.79 22.03 -3.21
N PRO A 383 41.71 21.66 -4.50
CA PRO A 383 42.86 21.12 -5.24
C PRO A 383 44.01 22.12 -5.41
N THR A 384 43.66 23.41 -5.51
CA THR A 384 44.58 24.54 -5.67
C THR A 384 45.06 25.15 -4.35
N ALA A 385 44.55 24.71 -3.20
CA ALA A 385 44.98 25.25 -1.91
C ALA A 385 46.47 24.97 -1.69
N SER A 386 47.16 25.93 -1.08
CA SER A 386 48.60 25.87 -0.81
C SER A 386 48.94 24.86 0.30
N TYR A 387 50.23 24.63 0.51
CA TYR A 387 50.69 23.80 1.62
C TYR A 387 50.40 24.45 2.98
N GLU A 388 50.49 25.77 3.06
CA GLU A 388 50.23 26.58 4.24
C GLU A 388 48.75 26.50 4.64
N GLU A 389 47.83 26.71 3.68
CA GLU A 389 46.38 26.57 3.90
C GLU A 389 45.99 25.14 4.32
N PHE A 390 46.69 24.13 3.78
CA PHE A 390 46.52 22.74 4.21
C PHE A 390 46.99 22.50 5.65
N VAL A 391 48.14 23.06 6.05
CA VAL A 391 48.65 22.94 7.42
C VAL A 391 47.73 23.63 8.42
N GLU A 392 47.25 24.84 8.10
CA GLU A 392 46.28 25.59 8.91
C GLU A 392 44.97 24.80 9.09
N PHE A 393 44.40 24.28 7.99
CA PHE A 393 43.23 23.42 8.07
C PHE A 393 43.47 22.17 8.92
N MET A 394 44.60 21.49 8.73
CA MET A 394 44.93 20.29 9.50
C MET A 394 45.10 20.61 11.00
N ALA A 395 45.65 21.77 11.35
CA ALA A 395 45.71 22.27 12.72
C ALA A 395 44.32 22.53 13.32
N SER A 396 43.41 23.13 12.54
CA SER A 396 42.04 23.42 12.98
C SER A 396 41.17 22.18 13.26
N ARG A 397 41.60 20.97 12.82
CA ARG A 397 40.79 19.73 12.88
C ARG A 397 41.46 18.52 13.54
N LEU A 398 42.76 18.53 13.75
CA LEU A 398 43.49 17.39 14.34
C LEU A 398 44.06 17.77 15.72
N PRO A 399 43.67 17.05 16.79
CA PRO A 399 44.41 17.09 18.03
C PRO A 399 45.88 16.77 17.80
N GLU A 400 46.76 17.53 18.43
CA GLU A 400 48.22 17.33 18.41
C GLU A 400 48.87 17.33 17.01
N VAL A 401 48.38 18.14 16.06
CA VAL A 401 48.99 18.26 14.72
C VAL A 401 50.49 18.59 14.78
N GLU A 402 50.91 19.36 15.78
CA GLU A 402 52.28 19.81 16.01
C GLU A 402 53.25 18.63 16.18
N LYS A 403 52.81 17.56 16.84
CA LYS A 403 53.59 16.32 17.02
C LYS A 403 53.74 15.50 15.73
N LEU A 404 53.07 15.88 14.64
CA LEU A 404 53.16 15.17 13.36
C LEU A 404 54.47 15.51 12.62
N GLY A 405 54.98 16.73 12.78
CA GLY A 405 56.19 17.23 12.11
C GLY A 405 56.01 17.54 10.62
N SER A 406 56.72 18.58 10.16
CA SER A 406 56.59 19.13 8.79
C SER A 406 56.76 18.09 7.68
N LYS A 407 57.68 17.13 7.84
CA LYS A 407 57.94 16.06 6.86
C LYS A 407 56.74 15.13 6.64
N LYS A 408 55.95 14.84 7.68
CA LYS A 408 54.75 13.97 7.55
C LYS A 408 53.54 14.75 7.02
N LEU A 409 53.43 16.04 7.32
CA LEU A 409 52.42 16.92 6.72
C LEU A 409 52.66 17.10 5.21
N HIS A 410 53.89 17.36 4.79
CA HIS A 410 54.28 17.35 3.36
C HIS A 410 53.96 16.01 2.69
N ALA A 411 54.25 14.88 3.34
CA ALA A 411 53.94 13.57 2.78
C ALA A 411 52.43 13.36 2.57
N LEU A 412 51.57 13.81 3.51
CA LEU A 412 50.12 13.77 3.34
C LEU A 412 49.62 14.70 2.21
N TYR A 413 50.15 15.92 2.15
CA TYR A 413 49.81 16.91 1.12
C TYR A 413 50.15 16.39 -0.29
N ALA A 414 51.34 15.80 -0.47
CA ALA A 414 51.80 15.24 -1.74
C ALA A 414 51.08 13.92 -2.09
N MET A 415 50.82 13.05 -1.10
CA MET A 415 50.14 11.77 -1.30
C MET A 415 48.71 11.95 -1.82
N TYR A 416 47.95 12.88 -1.23
CA TYR A 416 46.55 13.13 -1.59
C TYR A 416 46.37 14.27 -2.59
N GLY A 417 47.42 14.65 -3.34
CA GLY A 417 47.34 15.71 -4.34
C GLY A 417 46.28 15.45 -5.43
N PRO A 418 45.93 16.50 -6.21
CA PRO A 418 45.05 16.35 -7.38
C PRO A 418 45.49 15.20 -8.29
N ASP A 419 44.49 14.55 -8.89
CA ASP A 419 44.65 13.47 -9.88
C ASP A 419 45.40 12.21 -9.41
N LYS A 420 45.77 12.11 -8.13
CA LYS A 420 46.40 10.90 -7.53
C LYS A 420 45.42 9.74 -7.28
N PHE A 421 44.14 10.06 -7.13
CA PHE A 421 43.09 9.11 -6.72
C PHE A 421 41.80 9.44 -7.46
N SER A 422 41.03 8.41 -7.87
CA SER A 422 39.70 8.64 -8.43
C SER A 422 38.73 9.17 -7.36
N LEU A 423 37.59 9.74 -7.78
CA LEU A 423 36.55 10.17 -6.85
C LEU A 423 36.08 9.04 -5.92
N ALA A 424 36.00 7.81 -6.43
CA ALA A 424 35.66 6.63 -5.64
C ALA A 424 36.72 6.30 -4.57
N ASP A 425 38.00 6.38 -4.92
CA ASP A 425 39.12 6.14 -3.99
C ASP A 425 39.19 7.24 -2.92
N GLN A 426 39.02 8.51 -3.32
CA GLN A 426 38.98 9.65 -2.39
C GLN A 426 37.84 9.49 -1.36
N GLY A 427 36.64 9.11 -1.80
CA GLY A 427 35.52 8.81 -0.90
C GLY A 427 35.81 7.61 0.02
N TYR A 428 36.44 6.55 -0.50
CA TYR A 428 36.85 5.39 0.31
C TYR A 428 37.85 5.77 1.42
N VAL A 429 38.88 6.55 1.09
CA VAL A 429 39.87 7.03 2.05
C VAL A 429 39.23 7.97 3.07
N ALA A 430 38.46 8.96 2.62
CA ALA A 430 37.73 9.90 3.49
C ALA A 430 36.67 9.21 4.37
N ARG A 431 36.21 8.01 3.97
CA ARG A 431 35.03 7.31 4.52
C ARG A 431 33.74 8.13 4.40
N VAL A 432 33.59 8.80 3.26
CA VAL A 432 32.42 9.59 2.87
C VAL A 432 31.92 9.09 1.52
N HIS A 433 30.64 9.29 1.21
CA HIS A 433 30.12 8.91 -0.08
C HIS A 433 30.80 9.73 -1.20
N PRO A 434 31.35 9.10 -2.26
CA PRO A 434 32.05 9.82 -3.32
C PRO A 434 31.25 10.99 -3.93
N LEU A 435 29.95 10.79 -4.19
CA LEU A 435 29.07 11.87 -4.69
C LEU A 435 28.78 13.00 -3.68
N GLU A 436 28.91 12.75 -2.37
CA GLU A 436 28.81 13.82 -1.37
C GLU A 436 30.06 14.71 -1.41
N LEU A 437 31.24 14.09 -1.56
CA LEU A 437 32.52 14.78 -1.72
C LEU A 437 32.57 15.61 -3.02
N TRP A 438 32.07 15.07 -4.13
CA TRP A 438 31.88 15.81 -5.39
C TRP A 438 30.93 16.99 -5.21
N LEU A 439 29.75 16.77 -4.63
CA LEU A 439 28.74 17.81 -4.49
C LEU A 439 29.21 18.95 -3.59
N VAL A 440 29.93 18.66 -2.50
CA VAL A 440 30.49 19.70 -1.64
C VAL A 440 31.51 20.55 -2.40
N ARG A 441 32.41 19.94 -3.17
CA ARG A 441 33.32 20.68 -4.06
C ARG A 441 32.55 21.55 -5.06
N TYR A 442 31.52 20.99 -5.71
CA TYR A 442 30.70 21.68 -6.71
C TYR A 442 29.96 22.89 -6.13
N LEU A 443 29.32 22.76 -4.96
CA LEU A 443 28.60 23.87 -4.30
C LEU A 443 29.54 24.95 -3.74
N ILE A 444 30.78 24.59 -3.40
CA ILE A 444 31.81 25.55 -3.00
C ILE A 444 32.30 26.37 -4.21
N THR A 445 32.46 25.74 -5.38
CA THR A 445 32.90 26.43 -6.60
C THR A 445 31.77 27.12 -7.37
N HIS A 446 30.51 26.72 -7.15
CA HIS A 446 29.32 27.33 -7.76
C HIS A 446 28.29 27.75 -6.69
N PRO A 447 28.57 28.83 -5.91
CA PRO A 447 27.66 29.29 -4.86
C PRO A 447 26.28 29.64 -5.42
N GLY A 448 25.23 29.10 -4.78
CA GLY A 448 23.83 29.34 -5.19
C GLY A 448 23.33 28.47 -6.36
N SER A 449 24.13 27.54 -6.89
CA SER A 449 23.71 26.62 -7.94
C SER A 449 22.49 25.79 -7.54
N ARG A 450 21.55 25.64 -8.47
CA ARG A 450 20.27 24.93 -8.28
C ARG A 450 20.45 23.43 -8.48
N PHE A 451 19.59 22.64 -7.83
CA PHE A 451 19.63 21.17 -7.92
C PHE A 451 19.68 20.62 -9.36
N LYS A 452 18.97 21.26 -10.30
CA LYS A 452 18.96 20.86 -11.72
C LYS A 452 20.36 20.97 -12.37
N GLU A 453 21.12 21.99 -12.02
CA GLU A 453 22.49 22.21 -12.53
C GLU A 453 23.45 21.18 -11.92
N ALA A 454 23.40 20.98 -10.61
CA ALA A 454 24.19 19.95 -9.93
C ALA A 454 23.92 18.51 -10.46
N ILE A 455 22.70 18.23 -10.94
CA ILE A 455 22.33 16.97 -11.60
C ILE A 455 22.77 16.91 -13.08
N ALA A 456 22.84 18.03 -13.80
CA ALA A 456 23.44 18.04 -15.13
C ALA A 456 24.96 17.73 -15.03
N GLU A 457 25.66 18.50 -14.20
CA GLU A 457 27.13 18.47 -14.09
C GLU A 457 27.69 17.18 -13.45
N SER A 458 26.95 16.50 -12.56
CA SER A 458 27.41 15.24 -11.97
C SER A 458 27.20 14.00 -12.86
N GLY A 459 26.76 14.14 -14.12
CA GLY A 459 26.40 13.02 -15.00
C GLY A 459 27.48 11.93 -15.12
N GLU A 460 28.69 12.32 -15.49
CA GLU A 460 29.80 11.37 -15.62
C GLU A 460 30.24 10.79 -14.28
N GLU A 461 30.27 11.62 -13.24
CA GLU A 461 30.75 11.27 -11.90
C GLU A 461 29.80 10.29 -11.18
N ARG A 462 28.47 10.43 -11.40
CA ARG A 462 27.47 9.43 -11.00
C ARG A 462 27.78 8.06 -11.60
N ILE A 463 28.18 7.99 -12.86
CA ILE A 463 28.57 6.72 -13.50
C ILE A 463 29.94 6.26 -12.98
N ALA A 464 30.91 7.18 -12.86
CA ALA A 464 32.29 6.87 -12.53
C ALA A 464 32.45 6.27 -11.12
N VAL A 465 31.66 6.71 -10.15
CA VAL A 465 31.62 6.16 -8.79
C VAL A 465 31.22 4.67 -8.76
N TYR A 466 30.53 4.18 -9.79
CA TYR A 466 30.17 2.77 -9.95
C TYR A 466 31.05 2.03 -10.97
N ASN A 467 32.16 2.60 -11.46
CA ASN A 467 33.09 1.91 -12.37
C ASN A 467 33.61 0.56 -11.83
N TRP A 468 33.65 0.38 -10.50
CA TRP A 468 34.00 -0.90 -9.87
C TRP A 468 32.99 -2.03 -10.18
N LEU A 469 31.71 -1.72 -10.42
CA LEU A 469 30.72 -2.70 -10.88
C LEU A 469 31.00 -3.20 -12.30
N ILE A 470 31.74 -2.42 -13.09
CA ILE A 470 32.11 -2.76 -14.47
C ILE A 470 33.49 -3.43 -14.50
N LYS A 471 34.45 -2.96 -13.68
CA LYS A 471 35.88 -3.32 -13.77
C LYS A 471 36.40 -4.33 -12.74
N THR A 472 35.64 -4.74 -11.72
CA THR A 472 36.21 -5.57 -10.64
C THR A 472 36.43 -7.03 -11.06
N SER A 473 37.57 -7.61 -10.68
CA SER A 473 37.85 -9.05 -10.76
C SER A 473 37.20 -9.86 -9.63
N ARG A 474 36.58 -9.21 -8.63
CA ARG A 474 35.98 -9.85 -7.45
C ARG A 474 34.52 -10.26 -7.69
N LYS A 475 34.34 -11.31 -8.50
CA LYS A 475 33.05 -11.90 -8.90
C LYS A 475 31.96 -11.89 -7.81
N ASN A 476 32.22 -12.48 -6.65
CA ASN A 476 31.20 -12.60 -5.57
C ASN A 476 30.64 -11.26 -5.07
N ALA A 477 31.45 -10.20 -5.01
CA ALA A 477 30.98 -8.89 -4.55
C ALA A 477 30.16 -8.17 -5.64
N GLN A 478 30.55 -8.37 -6.90
CA GLN A 478 29.82 -7.91 -8.07
C GLN A 478 28.44 -8.61 -8.15
N ASP A 479 28.41 -9.94 -8.04
CA ASP A 479 27.20 -10.77 -8.11
C ASP A 479 26.17 -10.42 -7.03
N ILE A 480 26.60 -10.09 -5.80
CA ILE A 480 25.70 -9.62 -4.74
C ILE A 480 25.07 -8.29 -5.12
N ARG A 481 25.86 -7.30 -5.57
CA ARG A 481 25.32 -5.97 -5.90
C ARG A 481 24.45 -6.00 -7.16
N ILE A 482 24.81 -6.82 -8.13
CA ILE A 482 24.00 -7.19 -9.29
C ILE A 482 22.65 -7.77 -8.86
N ARG A 483 22.64 -8.73 -7.93
CA ARG A 483 21.39 -9.31 -7.40
C ARG A 483 20.51 -8.25 -6.73
N ASN A 484 21.10 -7.32 -5.97
CA ASN A 484 20.35 -6.24 -5.33
C ASN A 484 19.70 -5.31 -6.38
N LEU A 485 20.40 -5.04 -7.49
CA LEU A 485 19.89 -4.29 -8.64
C LEU A 485 18.65 -4.97 -9.23
N LEU A 486 18.74 -6.27 -9.50
CA LEU A 486 17.66 -7.10 -10.03
C LEU A 486 16.42 -7.13 -9.11
N GLU A 487 16.64 -7.20 -7.80
CA GLU A 487 15.54 -7.13 -6.84
C GLU A 487 14.81 -5.78 -6.89
N VAL A 488 15.54 -4.66 -7.03
CA VAL A 488 14.92 -3.33 -7.19
C VAL A 488 14.06 -3.26 -8.45
N GLU A 489 14.54 -3.78 -9.58
CA GLU A 489 13.75 -3.80 -10.83
C GLU A 489 12.49 -4.66 -10.73
N ALA A 490 12.59 -5.84 -10.11
CA ALA A 490 11.42 -6.68 -9.86
C ALA A 490 10.36 -5.97 -9.02
N PHE A 491 10.77 -5.19 -8.00
CA PHE A 491 9.84 -4.36 -7.23
C PHE A 491 9.27 -3.16 -8.01
N LEU A 492 9.96 -2.65 -9.03
CA LEU A 492 9.39 -1.64 -9.95
C LEU A 492 8.27 -2.23 -10.81
N GLU A 493 8.39 -3.48 -11.29
CA GLU A 493 7.30 -4.14 -12.04
C GLU A 493 6.10 -4.45 -11.14
N ILE A 494 6.33 -4.96 -9.92
CA ILE A 494 5.27 -5.14 -8.91
C ILE A 494 4.56 -3.80 -8.63
N HIS A 495 5.33 -2.71 -8.48
CA HIS A 495 4.79 -1.37 -8.26
C HIS A 495 3.95 -0.86 -9.43
N ARG A 496 4.36 -1.10 -10.68
CA ARG A 496 3.56 -0.76 -11.87
C ARG A 496 2.25 -1.54 -11.90
N SER A 497 2.27 -2.85 -11.63
CA SER A 497 1.05 -3.65 -11.57
C SER A 497 0.09 -3.12 -10.50
N TRP A 498 0.61 -2.79 -9.31
CA TRP A 498 -0.21 -2.22 -8.23
C TRP A 498 -0.76 -0.83 -8.58
N LYS A 499 0.00 0.04 -9.26
CA LYS A 499 -0.53 1.34 -9.74
C LYS A 499 -1.73 1.16 -10.69
N ARG A 500 -1.68 0.20 -11.61
CA ARG A 500 -2.81 -0.11 -12.52
C ARG A 500 -4.07 -0.51 -11.74
N LEU A 501 -3.89 -1.32 -10.68
CA LEU A 501 -4.95 -1.74 -9.75
C LEU A 501 -5.41 -0.64 -8.77
N GLY A 502 -4.97 0.62 -8.91
CA GLY A 502 -5.45 1.77 -8.12
C GLY A 502 -4.56 2.19 -6.95
N TYR A 503 -3.46 1.48 -6.67
CA TYR A 503 -2.65 1.78 -5.48
C TYR A 503 -1.81 3.07 -5.63
N PRO A 504 -1.96 4.07 -4.74
CA PRO A 504 -1.46 5.43 -4.92
C PRO A 504 -0.03 5.63 -4.41
N PHE A 505 0.84 4.62 -4.56
CA PHE A 505 2.23 4.72 -4.11
C PHE A 505 3.06 5.49 -5.13
N ASP A 506 3.77 6.54 -4.71
CA ASP A 506 4.69 7.28 -5.58
C ASP A 506 5.96 6.46 -5.88
N SER A 507 6.41 5.69 -4.87
CA SER A 507 7.48 4.70 -4.93
C SER A 507 7.16 3.52 -3.99
N LEU A 508 7.79 2.36 -4.22
CA LEU A 508 7.66 1.16 -3.40
C LEU A 508 8.98 0.83 -2.71
N VAL A 509 8.94 0.47 -1.43
CA VAL A 509 10.13 -0.03 -0.71
C VAL A 509 10.45 -1.46 -1.19
N PRO A 510 11.64 -1.72 -1.77
CA PRO A 510 11.98 -3.02 -2.35
C PRO A 510 12.32 -4.05 -1.25
N SER A 511 11.28 -4.60 -0.63
CA SER A 511 11.39 -5.49 0.53
C SER A 511 10.25 -6.51 0.54
N LEU A 512 10.55 -7.76 0.90
CA LEU A 512 9.53 -8.82 1.03
C LEU A 512 8.44 -8.45 2.06
N ALA A 513 8.77 -7.59 3.02
CA ALA A 513 7.84 -7.05 4.02
C ALA A 513 6.63 -6.32 3.41
N THR A 514 6.70 -5.88 2.13
CA THR A 514 5.57 -5.21 1.47
C THR A 514 4.34 -6.11 1.34
N ALA A 515 4.53 -7.44 1.30
CA ALA A 515 3.47 -8.44 1.27
C ALA A 515 2.62 -8.49 2.56
N ILE A 516 3.12 -7.94 3.66
CA ILE A 516 2.46 -7.93 4.97
C ILE A 516 2.15 -6.52 5.50
N GLY A 517 2.31 -5.49 4.66
CA GLY A 517 1.84 -4.13 4.95
C GLY A 517 2.90 -3.07 5.19
N SER A 518 4.20 -3.33 4.96
CA SER A 518 5.27 -2.33 5.19
C SER A 518 5.23 -1.10 4.27
N SER A 519 4.21 -0.96 3.42
CA SER A 519 3.96 0.19 2.58
C SER A 519 2.54 0.70 2.88
N ALA A 520 2.48 1.84 3.57
CA ALA A 520 1.24 2.47 4.05
C ALA A 520 0.36 2.95 2.90
N ASP A 521 -0.95 2.75 3.05
CA ASP A 521 -1.92 2.69 1.95
C ASP A 521 -3.22 3.43 2.30
N ARG A 522 -4.06 3.71 1.30
CA ARG A 522 -5.37 4.34 1.51
C ARG A 522 -6.47 3.27 1.59
N PRO A 523 -7.43 3.36 2.54
CA PRO A 523 -8.59 2.48 2.56
C PRO A 523 -9.35 2.44 1.21
N ALA A 524 -9.41 3.56 0.48
CA ALA A 524 -10.02 3.63 -0.85
C ALA A 524 -9.37 2.71 -1.90
N ALA A 525 -8.05 2.50 -1.88
CA ALA A 525 -7.37 1.63 -2.85
C ALA A 525 -7.71 0.13 -2.63
N LEU A 526 -8.00 -0.26 -1.39
CA LEU A 526 -8.53 -1.59 -1.10
C LEU A 526 -9.95 -1.77 -1.66
N VAL A 527 -10.78 -0.74 -1.57
CA VAL A 527 -12.15 -0.75 -2.13
C VAL A 527 -12.09 -0.85 -3.66
N GLU A 528 -11.18 -0.13 -4.32
CA GLU A 528 -10.98 -0.21 -5.78
C GLU A 528 -10.59 -1.64 -6.23
N LEU A 529 -9.60 -2.26 -5.57
CA LEU A 529 -9.25 -3.66 -5.87
C LEU A 529 -10.40 -4.64 -5.59
N MET A 530 -11.15 -4.43 -4.50
CA MET A 530 -12.30 -5.28 -4.19
C MET A 530 -13.41 -5.13 -5.25
N GLY A 531 -13.64 -3.92 -5.76
CA GLY A 531 -14.57 -3.67 -6.85
C GLY A 531 -14.19 -4.43 -8.13
N ILE A 532 -12.90 -4.46 -8.48
CA ILE A 532 -12.40 -5.24 -9.62
C ILE A 532 -12.64 -6.75 -9.41
N ILE A 533 -12.44 -7.26 -8.19
CA ILE A 533 -12.67 -8.69 -7.86
C ILE A 533 -14.15 -9.05 -7.92
N VAL A 534 -15.04 -8.22 -7.36
CA VAL A 534 -16.50 -8.45 -7.37
C VAL A 534 -17.05 -8.35 -8.80
N ASN A 535 -16.55 -7.39 -9.58
CA ASN A 535 -16.92 -7.16 -10.98
C ASN A 535 -16.10 -8.03 -11.96
N ASN A 536 -15.89 -9.31 -11.63
CA ASN A 536 -15.34 -10.34 -12.52
C ASN A 536 -14.04 -9.94 -13.27
N GLY A 537 -13.14 -9.21 -12.60
CA GLY A 537 -11.85 -8.78 -13.13
C GLY A 537 -11.87 -7.49 -13.95
N VAL A 538 -12.98 -6.74 -13.96
CA VAL A 538 -13.14 -5.50 -14.73
C VAL A 538 -13.18 -4.28 -13.81
N LYS A 539 -12.43 -3.24 -14.17
CA LYS A 539 -12.37 -1.94 -13.49
C LYS A 539 -13.33 -0.95 -14.15
N PHE A 540 -14.41 -0.60 -13.46
CA PHE A 540 -15.27 0.51 -13.85
C PHE A 540 -14.89 1.81 -13.12
N PRO A 541 -15.09 2.98 -13.75
CA PRO A 541 -14.94 4.26 -13.07
C PRO A 541 -16.06 4.46 -12.03
N THR A 542 -15.72 5.09 -10.92
CA THR A 542 -16.70 5.47 -9.89
C THR A 542 -17.63 6.59 -10.39
N ILE A 543 -18.93 6.45 -10.15
CA ILE A 543 -19.98 7.41 -10.49
C ILE A 543 -20.61 7.90 -9.19
N LEU A 544 -20.26 9.11 -8.75
CA LEU A 544 -20.87 9.76 -7.58
C LEU A 544 -22.06 10.65 -7.96
N ILE A 545 -21.99 11.28 -9.14
CA ILE A 545 -23.00 12.18 -9.71
C ILE A 545 -23.56 11.50 -10.97
N GLU A 546 -24.87 11.29 -11.00
CA GLU A 546 -25.57 10.67 -12.14
C GLU A 546 -26.10 11.73 -13.12
N GLU A 547 -26.62 12.84 -12.57
CA GLU A 547 -27.36 13.87 -13.32
C GLU A 547 -27.11 15.25 -12.70
N MET A 548 -26.93 16.25 -13.57
CA MET A 548 -26.88 17.67 -13.22
C MET A 548 -27.96 18.39 -14.02
N HIS A 549 -28.94 18.97 -13.32
CA HIS A 549 -30.09 19.66 -13.90
C HIS A 549 -29.98 21.16 -13.61
N PHE A 550 -29.58 21.91 -14.63
CA PHE A 550 -29.38 23.35 -14.58
C PHE A 550 -30.67 24.11 -14.88
N ALA A 551 -30.88 25.23 -14.19
CA ALA A 551 -31.82 26.29 -14.54
C ALA A 551 -33.24 25.79 -14.89
N LYS A 552 -33.79 24.92 -14.03
CA LYS A 552 -35.06 24.23 -14.25
C LYS A 552 -36.23 25.20 -14.39
N GLY A 553 -37.05 25.04 -15.43
CA GLY A 553 -38.16 25.93 -15.76
C GLY A 553 -37.74 27.23 -16.45
N THR A 554 -36.51 27.33 -16.95
CA THR A 554 -36.00 28.50 -17.70
C THR A 554 -35.64 28.12 -19.15
N PRO A 555 -35.49 29.09 -20.07
CA PRO A 555 -34.99 28.84 -21.43
C PRO A 555 -33.56 28.25 -21.49
N PHE A 556 -32.84 28.23 -20.37
CA PHE A 556 -31.50 27.65 -20.25
C PHE A 556 -31.50 26.26 -19.60
N GLU A 557 -32.68 25.67 -19.37
CA GLU A 557 -32.84 24.37 -18.74
C GLU A 557 -32.02 23.29 -19.46
N THR A 558 -31.04 22.71 -18.75
CA THR A 558 -30.09 21.76 -19.32
C THR A 558 -29.90 20.57 -18.38
N ILE A 559 -30.08 19.36 -18.90
CA ILE A 559 -29.84 18.11 -18.16
C ILE A 559 -28.57 17.46 -18.70
N VAL A 560 -27.54 17.40 -17.87
CA VAL A 560 -26.26 16.73 -18.17
C VAL A 560 -26.23 15.38 -17.45
N LYS A 561 -26.09 14.30 -18.22
CA LYS A 561 -25.94 12.92 -17.73
C LYS A 561 -24.58 12.38 -18.11
N LYS A 562 -24.04 11.50 -17.27
CA LYS A 562 -22.82 10.77 -17.60
C LYS A 562 -23.14 9.68 -18.63
N GLN A 563 -22.39 9.65 -19.74
CA GLN A 563 -22.47 8.52 -20.68
C GLN A 563 -21.92 7.25 -20.03
N PRO A 564 -22.43 6.05 -20.37
CA PRO A 564 -21.81 4.79 -19.97
C PRO A 564 -20.34 4.76 -20.40
N ILE A 565 -19.48 4.21 -19.55
CA ILE A 565 -18.03 4.10 -19.81
C ILE A 565 -17.68 2.61 -19.78
N GLU A 566 -17.03 2.13 -20.84
CA GLU A 566 -16.52 0.76 -20.89
C GLU A 566 -15.51 0.50 -19.76
N GLY A 567 -15.62 -0.67 -19.13
CA GLY A 567 -14.72 -1.09 -18.05
C GLY A 567 -13.42 -1.65 -18.60
N GLU A 568 -12.31 -1.34 -17.95
CA GLU A 568 -10.98 -1.87 -18.32
C GLU A 568 -10.78 -3.26 -17.69
N ARG A 569 -10.56 -4.31 -18.49
CA ARG A 569 -10.27 -5.65 -17.96
C ARG A 569 -8.87 -5.69 -17.34
N MET A 570 -8.82 -5.95 -16.03
CA MET A 570 -7.60 -6.03 -15.24
C MET A 570 -7.01 -7.44 -15.24
N PHE A 571 -7.86 -8.45 -15.12
CA PHE A 571 -7.54 -9.88 -15.14
C PHE A 571 -8.79 -10.69 -15.57
N SER A 572 -8.65 -11.99 -15.81
CA SER A 572 -9.77 -12.88 -16.17
C SER A 572 -10.85 -13.00 -15.07
N THR A 573 -12.02 -13.45 -15.50
CA THR A 573 -13.13 -13.84 -14.61
C THR A 573 -12.72 -15.00 -13.72
N GLU A 574 -11.92 -15.95 -14.20
CA GLU A 574 -11.41 -17.11 -13.45
C GLU A 574 -10.54 -16.68 -12.26
N VAL A 575 -9.62 -15.73 -12.46
CA VAL A 575 -8.83 -15.13 -11.37
C VAL A 575 -9.73 -14.41 -10.37
N ALA A 576 -10.74 -13.67 -10.84
CA ALA A 576 -11.70 -12.97 -9.99
C ALA A 576 -12.54 -13.95 -9.15
N MET A 577 -13.08 -15.02 -9.75
CA MET A 577 -13.87 -16.05 -9.06
C MET A 577 -13.03 -16.80 -8.02
N ALA A 578 -11.80 -17.19 -8.37
CA ALA A 578 -10.88 -17.84 -7.43
C ALA A 578 -10.56 -16.92 -6.23
N MET A 579 -10.36 -15.63 -6.47
CA MET A 579 -10.22 -14.62 -5.41
C MET A 579 -11.48 -14.49 -4.56
N ARG A 580 -12.68 -14.43 -5.15
CA ARG A 580 -13.96 -14.38 -4.42
C ARG A 580 -14.12 -15.60 -3.49
N GLY A 581 -13.85 -16.81 -3.98
CA GLY A 581 -13.90 -18.04 -3.18
C GLY A 581 -12.96 -18.01 -1.98
N VAL A 582 -11.68 -17.65 -2.18
CA VAL A 582 -10.71 -17.52 -1.08
C VAL A 582 -11.10 -16.43 -0.07
N LEU A 583 -11.76 -15.36 -0.51
CA LEU A 583 -12.24 -14.28 0.34
C LEU A 583 -13.48 -14.65 1.15
N MET A 584 -14.40 -15.46 0.61
CA MET A 584 -15.50 -16.07 1.39
C MET A 584 -14.93 -16.96 2.49
N ASP A 585 -13.93 -17.78 2.15
CA ASP A 585 -13.27 -18.70 3.08
C ASP A 585 -12.65 -18.01 4.32
N VAL A 586 -12.17 -16.76 4.17
CA VAL A 586 -11.69 -15.90 5.28
C VAL A 586 -12.83 -15.51 6.24
N VAL A 587 -14.05 -15.39 5.74
CA VAL A 587 -15.25 -15.06 6.53
C VAL A 587 -15.91 -16.30 7.10
N GLU A 588 -16.02 -17.39 6.34
CA GLU A 588 -16.63 -18.65 6.80
C GLU A 588 -15.78 -19.35 7.88
N LYS A 589 -14.47 -19.49 7.65
CA LYS A 589 -13.59 -20.35 8.46
C LYS A 589 -12.32 -19.64 8.96
N GLY A 590 -12.22 -18.33 8.73
CA GLY A 590 -10.98 -17.58 8.88
C GLY A 590 -11.02 -16.43 9.89
N THR A 591 -10.15 -15.44 9.67
CA THR A 591 -10.01 -14.28 10.57
C THR A 591 -11.26 -13.39 10.71
N ALA A 592 -12.27 -13.56 9.84
CA ALA A 592 -13.52 -12.82 9.87
C ALA A 592 -14.76 -13.67 10.27
N ALA A 593 -14.55 -14.87 10.83
CA ALA A 593 -15.58 -15.83 11.30
C ALA A 593 -16.81 -15.26 12.03
N ARG A 594 -16.72 -14.08 12.66
CA ARG A 594 -17.87 -13.42 13.29
C ARG A 594 -18.97 -13.02 12.29
N LEU A 595 -18.65 -12.87 11.00
CA LEU A 595 -19.57 -12.49 9.92
C LEU A 595 -20.12 -13.68 9.12
N ALA A 596 -19.68 -14.91 9.37
CA ALA A 596 -20.28 -16.10 8.78
C ALA A 596 -21.79 -16.13 9.07
N HIS A 597 -22.59 -16.44 8.04
CA HIS A 597 -24.07 -16.50 8.10
C HIS A 597 -24.76 -15.23 8.67
N ALA A 598 -24.11 -14.06 8.64
CA ALA A 598 -24.61 -12.86 9.30
C ALA A 598 -25.70 -12.08 8.53
N ILE A 599 -25.96 -12.42 7.26
CA ILE A 599 -27.04 -11.85 6.45
C ILE A 599 -27.88 -12.98 5.90
N ILE A 600 -29.15 -12.98 6.28
CA ILE A 600 -30.20 -13.83 5.72
C ILE A 600 -31.27 -12.88 5.17
N ARG A 601 -31.65 -13.08 3.91
CA ARG A 601 -32.75 -12.35 3.26
C ARG A 601 -34.09 -12.75 3.87
N ASP A 602 -35.12 -11.98 3.54
CA ASP A 602 -36.48 -12.23 4.04
C ASP A 602 -37.12 -13.48 3.41
N ASP A 603 -36.53 -14.00 2.31
CA ASP A 603 -36.83 -15.28 1.66
C ASP A 603 -36.08 -16.48 2.27
N GLY A 604 -35.23 -16.27 3.28
CA GLY A 604 -34.41 -17.30 3.92
C GLY A 604 -33.05 -17.56 3.25
N VAL A 605 -32.76 -16.96 2.10
CA VAL A 605 -31.48 -17.13 1.40
C VAL A 605 -30.35 -16.38 2.12
N GLN A 606 -29.25 -17.08 2.42
CA GLN A 606 -28.05 -16.45 2.96
C GLN A 606 -27.34 -15.63 1.88
N ILE A 607 -26.98 -14.38 2.18
CA ILE A 607 -26.10 -13.59 1.31
C ILE A 607 -24.64 -13.87 1.72
N PRO A 608 -23.78 -14.37 0.83
CA PRO A 608 -22.38 -14.63 1.15
C PRO A 608 -21.63 -13.30 1.40
N ILE A 609 -20.75 -13.31 2.39
CA ILE A 609 -19.83 -12.21 2.68
C ILE A 609 -18.42 -12.75 2.47
N GLY A 610 -17.60 -12.04 1.71
CA GLY A 610 -16.17 -12.32 1.59
C GLY A 610 -15.34 -11.10 1.95
N GLY A 611 -14.07 -11.28 2.34
CA GLY A 611 -13.21 -10.13 2.60
C GLY A 611 -11.83 -10.46 3.14
N LYS A 612 -11.01 -9.42 3.31
CA LYS A 612 -9.67 -9.52 3.89
C LYS A 612 -9.50 -8.57 5.08
N THR A 613 -9.06 -9.16 6.17
CA THR A 613 -8.68 -8.47 7.42
C THR A 613 -7.25 -7.91 7.38
N GLY A 614 -7.05 -6.78 8.05
CA GLY A 614 -5.75 -6.14 8.28
C GLY A 614 -5.69 -5.48 9.66
N THR A 615 -4.48 -5.34 10.19
CA THR A 615 -4.21 -4.71 11.49
C THR A 615 -2.81 -4.14 11.42
N GLY A 616 -2.68 -2.81 11.56
CA GLY A 616 -1.41 -2.09 11.64
C GLY A 616 -1.13 -1.63 13.06
N ASP A 617 0.14 -1.68 13.44
CA ASP A 617 0.68 -1.15 14.71
C ASP A 617 1.92 -0.34 14.33
N HIS A 618 1.69 0.87 13.85
CA HIS A 618 2.76 1.72 13.34
C HIS A 618 3.51 2.31 14.53
N ARG A 619 4.78 1.91 14.68
CA ARG A 619 5.64 2.33 15.78
C ARG A 619 6.94 2.92 15.24
N TYR A 620 7.35 4.05 15.79
CA TYR A 620 8.69 4.58 15.60
C TYR A 620 9.63 3.81 16.53
N ILE A 621 10.59 3.08 15.95
CA ILE A 621 11.54 2.22 16.67
C ILE A 621 12.95 2.74 16.41
N THR A 622 13.71 2.98 17.47
CA THR A 622 15.15 3.24 17.38
C THR A 622 15.93 2.00 17.79
N PHE A 623 17.06 1.76 17.14
CA PHE A 623 17.93 0.61 17.39
C PHE A 623 19.31 1.09 17.87
N ALA A 624 19.91 0.32 18.76
CA ALA A 624 21.32 0.43 19.11
C ALA A 624 22.18 -0.42 18.15
N GLY A 625 23.49 -0.47 18.40
CA GLY A 625 24.37 -1.45 17.76
C GLY A 625 23.84 -2.89 17.91
N ALA A 626 24.14 -3.75 16.94
CA ALA A 626 23.66 -5.14 16.86
C ALA A 626 22.12 -5.32 16.80
N GLY A 627 21.33 -4.27 16.52
CA GLY A 627 19.89 -4.40 16.26
C GLY A 627 19.00 -4.52 17.51
N VAL A 628 19.55 -4.23 18.69
CA VAL A 628 18.76 -4.14 19.94
C VAL A 628 17.84 -2.92 19.89
N VAL A 629 16.56 -3.08 20.24
CA VAL A 629 15.60 -1.96 20.30
C VAL A 629 15.93 -1.05 21.48
N LYS A 630 16.26 0.22 21.20
CA LYS A 630 16.53 1.26 22.20
C LYS A 630 15.25 1.98 22.64
N SER A 631 14.31 2.23 21.73
CA SER A 631 13.00 2.81 22.07
C SER A 631 11.93 2.37 21.07
N SER A 632 10.67 2.34 21.50
CA SER A 632 9.51 2.03 20.64
C SER A 632 8.29 2.85 21.03
N ARG A 633 7.95 3.85 20.22
CA ARG A 633 6.81 4.77 20.42
C ARG A 633 5.71 4.49 19.40
N ALA A 634 4.47 4.30 19.86
CA ALA A 634 3.33 4.19 18.96
C ALA A 634 3.09 5.52 18.20
N VAL A 635 2.78 5.40 16.91
CA VAL A 635 2.44 6.50 16.00
C VAL A 635 0.94 6.45 15.67
N ASN A 636 0.42 5.26 15.37
CA ASN A 636 -1.00 4.98 15.27
C ASN A 636 -1.27 3.46 15.34
N ARG A 637 -2.55 3.09 15.51
CA ARG A 637 -3.04 1.71 15.37
C ARG A 637 -4.23 1.69 14.41
N SER A 638 -4.29 0.68 13.56
CA SER A 638 -5.41 0.46 12.62
C SER A 638 -5.97 -0.96 12.73
N ALA A 639 -7.24 -1.09 12.40
CA ALA A 639 -7.90 -2.35 12.11
C ALA A 639 -8.80 -2.11 10.89
N THR A 640 -8.63 -2.91 9.85
CA THR A 640 -9.37 -2.74 8.60
C THR A 640 -9.93 -4.08 8.13
N PHE A 641 -11.14 -4.03 7.60
CA PHE A 641 -11.76 -5.13 6.88
C PHE A 641 -12.26 -4.59 5.55
N VAL A 642 -11.65 -5.03 4.45
CA VAL A 642 -12.15 -4.80 3.09
C VAL A 642 -13.01 -6.01 2.70
N PHE A 643 -14.19 -5.79 2.15
CA PHE A 643 -15.21 -6.84 2.04
C PHE A 643 -16.12 -6.67 0.83
N PHE A 644 -16.84 -7.74 0.51
CA PHE A 644 -18.01 -7.75 -0.36
C PHE A 644 -19.20 -8.45 0.32
N ILE A 645 -20.40 -8.12 -0.14
CA ILE A 645 -21.68 -8.70 0.29
C ILE A 645 -22.46 -9.06 -0.99
N GLY A 646 -22.70 -10.35 -1.20
CA GLY A 646 -23.29 -10.89 -2.42
C GLY A 646 -22.42 -10.61 -3.66
N ASP A 647 -23.07 -10.27 -4.77
CA ASP A 647 -22.44 -10.07 -6.08
C ASP A 647 -22.25 -8.60 -6.47
N ARG A 648 -22.78 -7.67 -5.68
CA ARG A 648 -22.86 -6.25 -6.05
C ARG A 648 -22.20 -5.32 -5.05
N PHE A 649 -22.34 -5.56 -3.74
CA PHE A 649 -21.89 -4.60 -2.73
C PHE A 649 -20.49 -4.89 -2.25
N PHE A 650 -19.67 -3.86 -2.12
CA PHE A 650 -18.31 -3.97 -1.60
C PHE A 650 -17.87 -2.70 -0.90
N GLY A 651 -16.87 -2.81 -0.03
CA GLY A 651 -16.54 -1.71 0.85
C GLY A 651 -15.34 -1.96 1.74
N THR A 652 -15.11 -0.99 2.63
CA THR A 652 -14.10 -1.08 3.67
C THR A 652 -14.67 -0.51 4.96
N LEU A 653 -14.40 -1.20 6.07
CA LEU A 653 -14.56 -0.62 7.40
C LEU A 653 -13.19 -0.53 8.07
N THR A 654 -12.82 0.68 8.48
CA THR A 654 -11.57 0.96 9.20
C THR A 654 -11.86 1.53 10.57
N ALA A 655 -11.21 1.00 11.60
CA ALA A 655 -11.12 1.53 12.95
C ALA A 655 -9.68 2.00 13.18
N PHE A 656 -9.48 3.23 13.65
CA PHE A 656 -8.20 3.90 13.70
C PHE A 656 -8.02 4.71 14.98
N VAL A 657 -6.83 4.65 15.58
CA VAL A 657 -6.44 5.49 16.72
C VAL A 657 -5.14 6.22 16.36
N PRO A 658 -5.15 7.57 16.25
CA PRO A 658 -3.97 8.37 15.99
C PRO A 658 -3.14 8.64 17.26
N GLY A 659 -1.84 8.84 17.08
CA GLY A 659 -0.94 9.37 18.10
C GLY A 659 -0.45 8.34 19.11
N SER A 660 0.18 8.83 20.18
CA SER A 660 0.77 8.00 21.24
C SER A 660 -0.26 7.19 22.04
N SER A 661 -1.52 7.65 22.12
CA SER A 661 -2.62 6.94 22.76
C SER A 661 -2.86 5.55 22.17
N ALA A 662 -2.53 5.34 20.89
CA ALA A 662 -2.58 4.04 20.22
C ALA A 662 -1.84 2.91 20.97
N ALA A 663 -0.84 3.24 21.80
CA ALA A 663 -0.13 2.27 22.64
C ALA A 663 -1.04 1.57 23.69
N GLN A 664 -2.17 2.17 24.06
CA GLN A 664 -3.15 1.62 25.00
C GLN A 664 -4.07 0.57 24.36
N TYR A 665 -4.13 0.51 23.02
CA TYR A 665 -5.08 -0.31 22.28
C TYR A 665 -4.44 -1.61 21.78
N ARG A 666 -5.12 -2.73 22.02
CA ARG A 666 -4.68 -4.07 21.58
C ARG A 666 -5.67 -4.74 20.61
N PHE A 667 -6.66 -4.01 20.12
CA PHE A 667 -7.62 -4.52 19.15
C PHE A 667 -6.95 -5.02 17.87
N THR A 668 -7.65 -5.89 17.15
CA THR A 668 -7.31 -6.35 15.80
C THR A 668 -8.45 -6.02 14.83
N SER A 669 -8.33 -6.45 13.58
CA SER A 669 -9.42 -6.51 12.59
C SER A 669 -10.75 -7.09 13.11
N ALA A 670 -10.72 -7.91 14.17
CA ALA A 670 -11.91 -8.34 14.89
C ALA A 670 -12.85 -7.19 15.27
N LEU A 671 -12.30 -6.01 15.61
CA LEU A 671 -13.08 -4.82 15.94
C LEU A 671 -13.87 -4.33 14.71
N SER A 672 -13.21 -4.20 13.56
CA SER A 672 -13.85 -3.77 12.32
C SER A 672 -14.88 -4.80 11.81
N VAL A 673 -14.57 -6.09 11.91
CA VAL A 673 -15.50 -7.18 11.58
C VAL A 673 -16.75 -7.14 12.48
N GLN A 674 -16.58 -6.89 13.78
CA GLN A 674 -17.70 -6.78 14.72
C GLN A 674 -18.53 -5.50 14.50
N THR A 675 -17.89 -4.36 14.26
CA THR A 675 -18.59 -3.11 13.94
C THR A 675 -19.38 -3.23 12.63
N LEU A 676 -18.84 -3.91 11.60
CA LEU A 676 -19.60 -4.19 10.38
C LEU A 676 -20.81 -5.08 10.68
N LYS A 677 -20.63 -6.15 11.48
CA LYS A 677 -21.75 -7.01 11.91
C LYS A 677 -22.88 -6.22 12.56
N TYR A 678 -22.54 -5.27 13.43
CA TYR A 678 -23.50 -4.41 14.12
C TYR A 678 -24.20 -3.43 13.16
N LEU A 679 -23.56 -3.03 12.07
CA LEU A 679 -24.13 -2.17 11.03
C LEU A 679 -25.03 -2.91 10.02
N LEU A 680 -24.92 -4.23 9.88
CA LEU A 680 -25.67 -5.01 8.88
C LEU A 680 -27.20 -4.74 8.88
N PRO A 681 -27.90 -4.65 10.04
CA PRO A 681 -29.33 -4.32 10.05
C PRO A 681 -29.63 -2.94 9.45
N THR A 682 -28.74 -1.96 9.65
CA THR A 682 -28.85 -0.61 9.05
C THR A 682 -28.57 -0.63 7.55
N LEU A 683 -27.74 -1.55 7.07
CA LEU A 683 -27.41 -1.70 5.64
C LEU A 683 -28.44 -2.55 4.86
N LYS A 684 -29.20 -3.42 5.54
CA LYS A 684 -30.19 -4.34 4.96
C LYS A 684 -31.14 -3.68 3.93
N PRO A 685 -31.67 -2.44 4.12
CA PRO A 685 -32.53 -1.79 3.14
C PRO A 685 -31.89 -1.58 1.76
N ILE A 686 -30.57 -1.32 1.68
CA ILE A 686 -29.85 -1.21 0.40
C ILE A 686 -29.52 -2.59 -0.15
N ILE A 687 -29.09 -3.51 0.72
CA ILE A 687 -28.63 -4.84 0.30
C ILE A 687 -29.79 -5.67 -0.27
N ASN A 688 -30.99 -5.57 0.31
CA ASN A 688 -32.15 -6.36 -0.12
C ASN A 688 -32.85 -5.83 -1.38
N THR A 689 -32.76 -4.52 -1.66
CA THR A 689 -33.43 -3.86 -2.80
C THR A 689 -32.69 -4.00 -4.13
N ALA A 690 -31.51 -4.64 -4.14
CA ALA A 690 -30.80 -4.96 -5.36
C ALA A 690 -31.41 -6.20 -6.06
N GLU A 691 -32.21 -5.97 -7.11
CA GLU A 691 -32.60 -7.04 -8.04
C GLU A 691 -31.37 -7.67 -8.70
N LEU A 692 -31.32 -8.99 -8.86
CA LEU A 692 -30.19 -9.66 -9.52
C LEU A 692 -30.19 -9.31 -11.02
N PRO A 693 -29.11 -8.74 -11.59
CA PRO A 693 -28.97 -8.63 -13.03
C PRO A 693 -28.94 -10.04 -13.64
N PRO A 694 -29.81 -10.39 -14.60
CA PRO A 694 -29.88 -11.75 -15.14
C PRO A 694 -28.56 -12.26 -15.72
N GLU A 695 -27.72 -11.36 -16.24
CA GLU A 695 -26.47 -11.66 -16.95
C GLU A 695 -25.28 -12.00 -16.02
N LEU A 696 -25.44 -11.91 -14.70
CA LEU A 696 -24.41 -12.28 -13.71
C LEU A 696 -24.71 -13.60 -12.97
N LEU A 697 -25.86 -14.23 -13.26
CA LEU A 697 -26.23 -15.54 -12.74
C LEU A 697 -25.58 -16.67 -13.55
N VAL A 698 -24.29 -16.91 -13.33
CA VAL A 698 -23.76 -18.27 -13.49
C VAL A 698 -24.09 -19.02 -12.20
N PRO A 699 -24.84 -20.13 -12.23
CA PRO A 699 -25.09 -20.92 -11.04
C PRO A 699 -23.76 -21.34 -10.39
N MET A 700 -23.59 -21.01 -9.11
CA MET A 700 -22.72 -21.83 -8.28
C MET A 700 -23.51 -23.11 -8.00
N ASP A 701 -23.14 -24.20 -8.66
CA ASP A 701 -23.62 -25.52 -8.29
C ASP A 701 -23.16 -25.81 -6.86
N VAL A 702 -24.10 -25.67 -5.93
CA VAL A 702 -23.98 -26.13 -4.55
C VAL A 702 -24.81 -27.40 -4.47
N ASP A 703 -24.23 -28.52 -4.92
CA ASP A 703 -24.54 -29.85 -4.41
C ASP A 703 -23.48 -30.85 -4.86
N ASP A 704 -22.70 -31.33 -3.90
CA ASP A 704 -21.97 -32.60 -3.97
C ASP A 704 -21.94 -33.19 -2.54
N VAL A 705 -23.13 -33.24 -1.92
CA VAL A 705 -23.36 -34.02 -0.70
C VAL A 705 -23.73 -35.43 -1.16
N VAL A 706 -22.82 -36.36 -0.92
CA VAL A 706 -23.05 -37.78 -1.17
C VAL A 706 -24.09 -38.30 -0.18
N GLU A 707 -25.34 -38.42 -0.61
CA GLU A 707 -26.33 -39.29 0.06
C GLU A 707 -26.28 -40.71 -0.54
N GLU A 708 -26.18 -41.70 0.34
CA GLU A 708 -26.22 -43.12 -0.03
C GLU A 708 -27.64 -43.50 -0.48
N GLY A 709 -27.75 -44.12 -1.67
CA GLY A 709 -29.04 -44.41 -2.28
C GLY A 709 -29.84 -45.50 -1.55
N ALA A 710 -31.14 -45.26 -1.39
CA ALA A 710 -32.14 -46.29 -1.17
C ALA A 710 -33.04 -46.39 -2.42
N ALA A 711 -33.10 -47.57 -3.04
CA ALA A 711 -33.84 -47.79 -4.28
C ALA A 711 -35.31 -48.16 -4.01
N THR A 712 -36.23 -47.60 -4.80
CA THR A 712 -37.49 -48.24 -5.20
C THR A 712 -37.91 -47.81 -6.60
N SER A 713 -38.58 -48.73 -7.29
CA SER A 713 -39.33 -48.59 -8.54
C SER A 713 -40.37 -47.44 -8.50
N ASP A 714 -41.01 -46.98 -9.58
CA ASP A 714 -41.67 -47.75 -10.65
C ASP A 714 -42.16 -46.85 -11.82
N THR A 715 -42.47 -47.46 -12.98
CA THR A 715 -43.45 -47.02 -14.04
C THR A 715 -43.42 -45.58 -14.61
N ASP A 716 -43.70 -45.23 -15.86
CA ASP A 716 -44.14 -45.83 -17.14
C ASP A 716 -44.50 -44.61 -18.06
N SER A 717 -44.71 -44.83 -19.37
CA SER A 717 -45.07 -43.87 -20.44
C SER A 717 -44.00 -42.80 -20.75
N GLY A 718 -43.61 -42.50 -22.00
CA GLY A 718 -44.36 -42.44 -23.26
C GLY A 718 -44.31 -40.97 -23.75
N LEU A 719 -44.15 -40.60 -25.02
CA LEU A 719 -44.22 -41.34 -26.28
C LEU A 719 -43.54 -40.52 -27.42
N THR A 720 -43.04 -41.20 -28.47
CA THR A 720 -42.99 -40.76 -29.90
C THR A 720 -42.21 -39.52 -30.41
N THR A 721 -41.19 -39.81 -31.24
CA THR A 721 -40.92 -39.28 -32.63
C THR A 721 -40.58 -37.79 -32.85
N THR A 722 -39.85 -37.36 -33.88
CA THR A 722 -39.48 -37.93 -35.21
C THR A 722 -38.03 -37.60 -35.64
N ALA A 723 -37.41 -38.49 -36.43
CA ALA A 723 -36.36 -38.13 -37.40
C ALA A 723 -36.96 -38.06 -38.83
N PRO A 724 -36.27 -37.44 -39.81
CA PRO A 724 -35.60 -38.21 -40.87
C PRO A 724 -34.08 -37.91 -40.93
N THR A 725 -33.18 -38.87 -41.23
CA THR A 725 -32.75 -39.39 -42.57
C THR A 725 -32.21 -38.29 -43.52
N ASP A 726 -31.16 -38.47 -44.32
CA ASP A 726 -30.36 -39.63 -44.78
C ASP A 726 -28.86 -39.23 -44.70
N GLY A 727 -27.80 -40.05 -44.80
CA GLY A 727 -27.52 -41.40 -45.29
C GLY A 727 -26.03 -41.41 -45.76
N GLU A 728 -25.33 -42.49 -46.09
CA GLU A 728 -25.51 -43.93 -45.93
C GLU A 728 -24.18 -44.63 -46.37
N PHE A 729 -24.00 -45.94 -46.09
CA PHE A 729 -22.96 -46.84 -46.65
C PHE A 729 -21.46 -46.60 -46.30
N THR A 730 -20.56 -47.56 -46.05
CA THR A 730 -20.48 -49.02 -45.67
C THR A 730 -18.99 -49.43 -45.86
N GLU A 731 -18.42 -50.56 -45.42
CA GLU A 731 -18.61 -51.54 -44.34
C GLU A 731 -17.39 -52.50 -44.39
N GLU A 732 -17.27 -53.39 -43.39
CA GLU A 732 -16.61 -54.71 -43.48
C GLU A 732 -15.09 -54.86 -43.79
N SER A 733 -14.40 -55.94 -43.37
CA SER A 733 -14.57 -56.85 -42.20
C SER A 733 -13.32 -57.77 -42.10
N VAL A 734 -13.43 -58.87 -41.34
CA VAL A 734 -12.55 -60.08 -41.29
C VAL A 734 -11.40 -60.10 -40.25
N ALA A 735 -11.56 -61.03 -39.29
CA ALA A 735 -10.59 -61.52 -38.28
C ALA A 735 -9.99 -62.88 -38.77
N PRO A 736 -9.46 -63.85 -37.97
CA PRO A 736 -9.18 -63.94 -36.52
C PRO A 736 -7.84 -64.65 -36.12
N ALA A 737 -7.70 -65.00 -34.82
CA ALA A 737 -6.99 -66.20 -34.27
C ALA A 737 -5.42 -66.18 -34.20
N VAL A 738 -4.66 -66.90 -33.34
CA VAL A 738 -4.90 -67.81 -32.17
C VAL A 738 -3.58 -68.16 -31.39
N VAL A 739 -3.57 -68.02 -30.05
CA VAL A 739 -3.11 -69.01 -28.99
C VAL A 739 -1.64 -69.19 -28.49
N LYS A 740 -1.58 -69.61 -27.19
CA LYS A 740 -0.49 -70.18 -26.32
C LYS A 740 0.52 -69.22 -25.69
N GLN A 741 1.12 -69.44 -24.50
CA GLN A 741 0.85 -70.13 -23.20
C GLN A 741 2.22 -70.41 -22.53
N SER A 742 2.27 -70.48 -21.18
CA SER A 742 3.34 -71.11 -20.34
C SER A 742 4.75 -70.43 -20.35
N GLU A 743 5.60 -70.51 -19.32
CA GLU A 743 5.42 -70.89 -17.89
C GLU A 743 6.54 -70.26 -16.99
N LYS A 744 6.41 -70.50 -15.68
CA LYS A 744 7.29 -70.19 -14.53
C LYS A 744 8.82 -70.30 -14.75
N ALA A 745 9.61 -69.54 -13.97
CA ALA A 745 10.54 -70.08 -12.95
C ALA A 745 11.33 -68.99 -12.15
N GLU A 746 11.11 -68.92 -10.83
CA GLU A 746 12.16 -68.72 -9.81
C GLU A 746 12.79 -70.12 -9.48
N PRO A 747 13.86 -70.33 -8.64
CA PRO A 747 14.39 -69.48 -7.54
C PRO A 747 15.94 -69.55 -7.31
N THR A 748 16.36 -69.34 -6.05
CA THR A 748 17.73 -69.52 -5.44
C THR A 748 18.71 -68.37 -5.68
N SER A 749 19.63 -67.99 -4.78
CA SER A 749 19.94 -68.26 -3.35
C SER A 749 20.76 -67.02 -2.85
N GLY A 750 21.04 -66.72 -1.58
CA GLY A 750 20.99 -67.47 -0.33
C GLY A 750 22.30 -67.32 0.46
N ARG A 751 22.34 -66.29 1.33
CA ARG A 751 23.11 -66.20 2.61
C ARG A 751 24.60 -65.77 2.70
N ASP A 752 24.82 -65.06 3.82
CA ASP A 752 25.99 -64.95 4.72
C ASP A 752 27.29 -64.24 4.26
N ALA A 753 28.10 -63.62 5.14
CA ALA A 753 27.90 -62.95 6.44
C ALA A 753 29.20 -62.22 6.88
N GLU A 754 29.09 -61.38 7.93
CA GLU A 754 30.19 -60.82 8.77
C GLU A 754 31.20 -59.80 8.17
N ARG A 755 31.89 -58.92 8.93
CA ARG A 755 31.58 -58.20 10.20
C ARG A 755 32.72 -57.19 10.50
N ALA A 756 32.38 -56.04 11.12
CA ALA A 756 33.13 -55.29 12.17
C ALA A 756 33.34 -53.76 11.95
N LYS A 757 32.87 -52.97 12.93
CA LYS A 757 33.54 -51.88 13.70
C LYS A 757 34.53 -50.97 12.93
N SER A 758 34.54 -49.64 13.00
CA SER A 758 34.19 -48.66 14.05
C SER A 758 34.45 -47.22 13.48
N ALA A 759 34.11 -46.06 14.05
CA ALA A 759 33.51 -45.62 15.33
C ALA A 759 32.76 -44.27 15.11
N VAL A 760 32.30 -43.61 16.18
CA VAL A 760 31.83 -42.21 16.23
C VAL A 760 32.68 -41.43 17.25
N PRO A 761 33.10 -40.17 16.98
CA PRO A 761 33.54 -39.25 18.01
C PRO A 761 32.41 -38.27 18.39
N SER A 762 31.92 -38.41 19.61
CA SER A 762 31.30 -37.30 20.35
C SER A 762 32.40 -36.56 21.10
N ASP A 763 32.38 -35.23 21.10
CA ASP A 763 33.20 -34.46 22.04
C ASP A 763 32.39 -33.35 22.72
N THR A 764 32.48 -33.34 24.05
CA THR A 764 31.97 -32.31 24.96
C THR A 764 33.16 -31.59 25.60
N MET A 765 32.90 -30.64 26.51
CA MET A 765 33.89 -29.82 27.26
C MET A 765 34.41 -28.57 26.50
N SER A 766 34.74 -27.46 27.16
CA SER A 766 34.38 -26.96 28.51
C SER A 766 34.61 -25.44 28.59
N LYS A 767 33.93 -24.76 29.52
CA LYS A 767 34.28 -23.38 29.92
C LYS A 767 35.49 -23.40 30.88
N PRO A 768 36.41 -22.41 30.79
CA PRO A 768 37.24 -21.97 31.91
C PRO A 768 36.57 -20.83 32.71
N PRO A 769 37.09 -20.46 33.90
CA PRO A 769 36.30 -19.83 34.96
C PRO A 769 36.35 -18.28 34.98
N VAL A 770 35.44 -17.73 35.79
CA VAL A 770 35.46 -16.35 36.29
C VAL A 770 36.51 -16.24 37.40
N ALA A 771 37.25 -15.14 37.42
CA ALA A 771 38.01 -14.68 38.57
C ALA A 771 37.42 -13.34 39.03
N GLU A 772 37.20 -13.19 40.33
CA GLU A 772 36.80 -11.95 40.98
C GLU A 772 38.04 -11.12 41.29
N GLU A 773 37.96 -9.81 41.12
CA GLU A 773 38.89 -8.87 41.75
C GLU A 773 38.09 -7.61 42.10
N GLU A 774 37.91 -7.36 43.40
CA GLU A 774 37.38 -6.09 43.91
C GLU A 774 38.44 -5.00 43.75
N LEU A 775 38.03 -3.76 43.45
CA LEU A 775 38.69 -2.54 43.93
C LEU A 775 37.74 -1.33 43.81
N THR A 776 37.28 -0.93 44.99
CA THR A 776 36.71 0.33 45.51
C THR A 776 36.88 1.64 44.72
N GLU A 777 35.84 2.51 44.85
CA GLU A 777 35.89 4.00 44.94
C GLU A 777 36.46 4.77 43.72
N GLU A 778 36.13 6.03 43.38
CA GLU A 778 35.15 7.08 43.73
C GLU A 778 34.94 7.87 42.39
N GLU A 779 33.82 8.50 42.03
CA GLU A 779 33.40 9.87 42.39
C GLU A 779 32.12 10.23 41.58
N LYS A 780 31.32 11.21 42.06
CA LYS A 780 30.27 11.93 41.28
C LYS A 780 30.76 13.35 40.97
N PRO A 781 30.28 14.03 39.90
CA PRO A 781 29.07 14.88 39.99
C PRO A 781 28.06 14.54 38.86
N GLN A 782 26.73 14.63 39.00
CA GLN A 782 25.83 15.70 39.49
C GLN A 782 25.49 16.76 38.42
N ASP A 783 24.18 16.83 38.12
CA ASP A 783 23.36 17.86 37.46
C ASP A 783 23.77 18.54 36.14
N GLU A 784 22.92 18.43 35.11
CA GLU A 784 22.16 19.59 34.58
C GLU A 784 21.06 19.19 33.55
N MET A 785 19.90 19.83 33.67
CA MET A 785 18.84 19.99 32.65
C MET A 785 18.38 21.48 32.72
N PRO A 786 17.49 21.97 31.84
CA PRO A 786 17.67 22.16 30.40
C PRO A 786 17.32 23.62 30.00
N VAL A 787 17.77 24.10 28.83
CA VAL A 787 17.27 25.37 28.26
C VAL A 787 17.08 25.25 26.73
N GLU A 788 15.87 25.65 26.29
CA GLU A 788 15.36 25.91 24.92
C GLU A 788 15.35 24.77 23.86
#